data_AF-A0A0F9LH80-F1
#
_entry.id   AF-A0A0F9LH80-F1
#
_cell.length_a   1.000
_cell.length_b   1.000
_cell.length_c   1.000
_cell.angle_alpha   90.00
_cell.angle_beta   90.00
_cell.angle_gamma   90.00
#
_symmetry.space_group_name_H-M   'P 1'
#
loop_
_entity.id
_entity.type
_entity.pdbx_description
1 polymer ?
#
loop_
_entity_poly.entity_id
_entity_poly.type
_entity_poly.pdbx_seq_one_letter_code
_entity_poly.pdbx_strand_id
1 'polypeptide(L)'
;MKGSKGTVIERFMTGEGKKLSGNSEVADRNPEDILIAIRFGDSHIHVVYPEDEVLCQQMVEKILYELDLEIEEEDDLIVGKQIPDMPPGKFERIPAFNLVSDIIKPENKELPRRIVFHNRQAIGDILMFTCAIRDFKKAFPEVQVQVDSTVGHIWDHNPNINRESWPLLIDPMMFDEWGEKPSDGKKLELNKQAVLEAVQQDKPVKLYIGPGKATNASNRSDNHFANAYRTSMENVLGVTIPQGPIRADIYMTEEEYNRPPIIEGPYWLITAGEKGDWTCKTFAFEKWREVIKAMPMMTFVQIGEKEKGKKHKHPDLNFPNVINYIGKTEDRHTGIRDLFNLFNYCEGSMGLVSFQMHLAAAFNKPCITIAGAREPVWFTRYPGQQYLATDGCLPCTVTKKDEPTSCWFCDIKRCPHQSEYEGQKVPLCADLFTSDDVLFAIKRYYKGGRLKEGEVSGKSKLVNVVKEAMPGRVFDQIKKGAPVNNELEFGGFTFGGSSITDKDWEFIKAVVEETGAKRILEIGTGLSTLLFNSLGLQVISFETCQQDVDKMKAIYPKPYPDLYVIPWNGKNLMSDARPTDLERKFDLAFIDGPAGGENRGPAFEQVTRYCDNILVHDAGRAPEKKWIEKYLIPKFSKVAQGGHRTAFFKLAEVVKVEKEEKIKVFESSDKPLIKVVFNGRGEGGAERSTTWIMNEFIKKGWSVQYITPSKPSGTFMKQGSGDVFITGELEEIRKPCDILFLYTNDWVWEFSKLDEVFSNLQAKRKVMTVNYRLVDVGFELKAPWTLGWDKYLFLNSSLESAFKERVIDTNTKAMAPPTDLSEYFDIQPNYNGNLRIVRHSSQGDVKYPKDFNEKVGRILEEIPDSEIFLMPAPSFIDPNSSNRWVTTHGGHNRLHCHQKNVPPVKDFLAQGNVFWYYLPEGYEDQGPKVIMEAQAAGLAVVADNHSGAKDRIVKRTGLLCDTFDEHLEALKMYAKRWDRLKHEGEEARHHAKKEYDPQNWIKEIIGERKDTGEERITEVL
;
A
#
# COMPACT_ATOMS: atom_id res chain seq x y z
N MET A 1 5.10 38.29 -23.07
CA MET A 1 4.20 38.74 -21.99
C MET A 1 4.98 38.83 -20.68
N LYS A 2 4.85 39.92 -19.92
CA LYS A 2 5.53 40.13 -18.63
C LYS A 2 4.51 40.03 -17.49
N GLY A 3 4.62 38.99 -16.66
CA GLY A 3 3.79 38.81 -15.47
C GLY A 3 4.38 39.49 -14.23
N SER A 4 3.54 39.74 -13.22
CA SER A 4 3.83 40.49 -11.97
C SER A 4 4.92 39.89 -11.06
N LYS A 5 5.53 38.77 -11.43
CA LYS A 5 6.67 38.12 -10.74
C LYS A 5 7.88 37.87 -11.65
N GLY A 6 8.14 38.77 -12.62
CA GLY A 6 9.38 38.75 -13.41
C GLY A 6 9.49 37.62 -14.44
N THR A 7 8.41 36.87 -14.70
CA THR A 7 8.37 35.86 -15.76
C THR A 7 8.07 36.53 -17.09
N VAL A 8 8.90 36.26 -18.10
CA VAL A 8 8.77 36.80 -19.46
C VAL A 8 8.62 35.66 -20.45
N ILE A 9 7.46 35.58 -21.10
CA ILE A 9 7.20 34.62 -22.18
C ILE A 9 7.43 35.33 -23.52
N GLU A 10 8.40 34.89 -24.32
CA GLU A 10 8.70 35.45 -25.65
C GLU A 10 8.46 34.38 -26.72
N ARG A 11 7.70 34.73 -27.77
CA ARG A 11 7.46 33.86 -28.92
C ARG A 11 8.46 34.23 -30.02
N PHE A 12 9.41 33.36 -30.31
CA PHE A 12 10.46 33.63 -31.28
C PHE A 12 10.09 33.12 -32.66
N MET A 13 10.11 34.02 -33.66
CA MET A 13 10.12 33.63 -35.07
C MET A 13 11.56 33.24 -35.46
N THR A 14 11.67 32.28 -36.40
CA THR A 14 12.84 31.48 -36.79
C THR A 14 14.19 32.21 -36.95
N GLY A 15 14.21 33.54 -37.09
CA GLY A 15 15.44 34.33 -37.14
C GLY A 15 16.18 34.53 -35.81
N GLU A 16 15.49 34.57 -34.67
CA GLU A 16 16.11 34.87 -33.35
C GLU A 16 16.63 33.64 -32.60
N GLY A 17 16.17 32.43 -32.94
CA GLY A 17 16.63 31.16 -32.34
C GLY A 17 18.15 30.92 -32.49
N LYS A 18 18.77 31.47 -33.54
CA LYS A 18 20.22 31.39 -33.78
C LYS A 18 21.08 32.16 -32.77
N LYS A 19 20.50 33.09 -31.97
CA LYS A 19 21.24 33.77 -30.90
C LYS A 19 21.25 32.98 -29.59
N LEU A 20 20.29 32.09 -29.37
CA LEU A 20 20.17 31.23 -28.17
C LEU A 20 21.01 29.95 -28.25
N SER A 21 21.44 29.54 -29.45
CA SER A 21 22.32 28.38 -29.67
C SER A 21 23.74 28.55 -29.12
N GLY A 22 24.07 29.69 -28.52
CA GLY A 22 25.29 29.89 -27.74
C GLY A 22 25.22 29.37 -26.30
N ASN A 23 24.05 28.91 -25.84
CA ASN A 23 23.85 28.38 -24.50
C ASN A 23 24.05 26.85 -24.48
N SER A 24 24.92 26.36 -23.59
CA SER A 24 25.40 24.96 -23.58
C SER A 24 24.33 23.92 -23.32
N GLU A 25 23.16 24.31 -22.78
CA GLU A 25 22.04 23.42 -22.47
C GLU A 25 21.16 23.09 -23.69
N VAL A 26 21.34 23.78 -24.82
CA VAL A 26 20.53 23.61 -26.05
C VAL A 26 21.37 23.08 -27.24
N ALA A 27 22.63 22.72 -27.00
CA ALA A 27 23.63 22.47 -28.05
C ALA A 27 23.43 21.18 -28.88
N ASP A 28 22.57 20.25 -28.43
CA ASP A 28 22.45 18.92 -29.04
C ASP A 28 21.24 18.77 -30.00
N ARG A 29 20.48 19.84 -30.29
CA ARG A 29 19.30 19.79 -31.18
C ARG A 29 19.19 20.98 -32.12
N ASN A 30 18.53 20.77 -33.27
CA ASN A 30 18.46 21.76 -34.35
C ASN A 30 17.55 22.94 -33.94
N PRO A 31 18.06 24.19 -33.91
CA PRO A 31 17.33 25.35 -33.37
C PRO A 31 16.06 25.73 -34.16
N GLU A 32 15.94 25.28 -35.41
CA GLU A 32 14.78 25.58 -36.27
C GLU A 32 13.55 24.75 -35.92
N ASP A 33 13.70 23.72 -35.06
CA ASP A 33 12.61 22.85 -34.59
C ASP A 33 12.04 23.30 -33.23
N ILE A 34 12.46 24.45 -32.70
CA ILE A 34 11.97 24.99 -31.42
C ILE A 34 10.62 25.66 -31.62
N LEU A 35 9.59 25.14 -30.95
CA LEU A 35 8.22 25.67 -31.03
C LEU A 35 8.04 26.86 -30.06
N ILE A 36 8.46 26.70 -28.80
CA ILE A 36 8.34 27.71 -27.73
C ILE A 36 9.56 27.61 -26.82
N ALA A 37 10.07 28.76 -26.33
CA ALA A 37 11.05 28.82 -25.25
C ALA A 37 10.55 29.72 -24.12
N ILE A 38 10.57 29.22 -22.89
CA ILE A 38 10.06 29.90 -21.69
C ILE A 38 11.25 30.20 -20.78
N ARG A 39 11.51 31.49 -20.53
CA ARG A 39 12.60 31.92 -19.66
C ARG A 39 12.08 32.20 -18.25
N PHE A 40 12.68 31.52 -17.26
CA PHE A 40 12.41 31.71 -15.84
C PHE A 40 13.57 32.50 -15.21
N GLY A 41 13.32 33.78 -14.94
CA GLY A 41 14.36 34.69 -14.43
C GLY A 41 15.54 34.88 -15.39
N ASP A 42 16.71 35.25 -14.86
CA ASP A 42 17.88 35.60 -15.69
C ASP A 42 18.75 34.40 -16.09
N SER A 43 18.50 33.21 -15.55
CA SER A 43 19.43 32.08 -15.60
C SER A 43 18.89 30.78 -16.21
N HIS A 44 17.57 30.64 -16.45
CA HIS A 44 16.99 29.37 -16.90
C HIS A 44 16.02 29.54 -18.06
N ILE A 45 16.14 28.68 -19.08
CA ILE A 45 15.29 28.68 -20.28
C ILE A 45 14.85 27.25 -20.58
N HIS A 46 13.54 27.05 -20.62
CA HIS A 46 12.93 25.77 -20.98
C HIS A 46 12.48 25.81 -22.43
N VAL A 47 12.81 24.80 -23.23
CA VAL A 47 12.53 24.78 -24.68
C VAL A 47 11.59 23.62 -25.02
N VAL A 48 10.59 23.87 -25.86
CA VAL A 48 9.55 22.92 -26.25
C VAL A 48 9.61 22.64 -27.74
N TYR A 49 9.52 21.35 -28.10
CA TYR A 49 9.58 20.83 -29.47
C TYR A 49 8.20 20.29 -29.92
N PRO A 50 7.92 20.24 -31.24
CA PRO A 50 6.62 19.84 -31.79
C PRO A 50 6.10 18.45 -31.36
N GLU A 51 6.98 17.53 -30.99
CA GLU A 51 6.63 16.15 -30.61
C GLU A 51 6.06 15.98 -29.19
N ASP A 52 6.02 17.03 -28.35
CA ASP A 52 5.51 17.00 -26.96
C ASP A 52 4.11 17.63 -26.79
N GLU A 53 3.23 17.44 -27.79
CA GLU A 53 1.99 18.19 -27.98
C GLU A 53 0.97 18.10 -26.81
N VAL A 54 0.81 16.91 -26.19
CA VAL A 54 -0.16 16.69 -25.08
C VAL A 54 0.30 17.31 -23.76
N LEU A 55 1.61 17.33 -23.51
CA LEU A 55 2.18 17.95 -22.31
C LEU A 55 2.15 19.47 -22.43
N CYS A 56 2.27 19.99 -23.66
CA CYS A 56 2.33 21.41 -23.95
C CYS A 56 0.99 22.12 -23.70
N GLN A 57 -0.14 21.52 -24.10
CA GLN A 57 -1.45 22.11 -23.87
C GLN A 57 -1.79 22.21 -22.37
N GLN A 58 -1.51 21.14 -21.62
CA GLN A 58 -1.74 21.10 -20.17
C GLN A 58 -0.83 22.08 -19.41
N MET A 59 0.41 22.28 -19.86
CA MET A 59 1.32 23.24 -19.24
C MET A 59 0.91 24.69 -19.54
N VAL A 60 0.47 24.99 -20.77
CA VAL A 60 0.00 26.33 -21.15
C VAL A 60 -1.29 26.69 -20.41
N GLU A 61 -2.28 25.78 -20.38
CA GLU A 61 -3.54 25.99 -19.65
C GLU A 61 -3.30 26.18 -18.15
N LYS A 62 -2.38 25.41 -17.57
CA LYS A 62 -2.00 25.54 -16.16
C LYS A 62 -1.26 26.84 -15.86
N ILE A 63 -0.38 27.30 -16.74
CA ILE A 63 0.33 28.58 -16.57
C ILE A 63 -0.63 29.77 -16.71
N LEU A 64 -1.59 29.69 -17.64
CA LEU A 64 -2.62 30.73 -17.83
C LEU A 64 -3.56 30.80 -16.62
N TYR A 65 -3.94 29.65 -16.07
CA TYR A 65 -4.79 29.55 -14.88
C TYR A 65 -4.08 30.04 -13.60
N GLU A 66 -2.80 29.70 -13.39
CA GLU A 66 -2.05 30.14 -12.21
C GLU A 66 -1.67 31.62 -12.22
N LEU A 67 -1.70 32.29 -13.38
CA LEU A 67 -1.39 33.72 -13.52
C LEU A 67 -2.64 34.61 -13.55
N ASP A 68 -3.85 34.04 -13.45
CA ASP A 68 -5.14 34.74 -13.37
C ASP A 68 -5.34 35.77 -14.51
N LEU A 69 -5.09 35.34 -15.75
CA LEU A 69 -5.33 36.14 -16.95
C LEU A 69 -6.51 35.55 -17.72
N GLU A 70 -7.59 36.33 -17.90
CA GLU A 70 -8.66 36.00 -18.85
C GLU A 70 -8.18 36.25 -20.28
N ILE A 71 -8.51 35.33 -21.19
CA ILE A 71 -8.30 35.50 -22.62
C ILE A 71 -9.44 36.39 -23.13
N GLU A 72 -9.19 37.68 -23.28
CA GLU A 72 -10.02 38.52 -24.15
C GLU A 72 -9.64 38.20 -25.60
N GLU A 73 -10.55 37.53 -26.31
CA GLU A 73 -10.51 37.53 -27.78
C GLU A 73 -11.02 38.89 -28.25
N GLU A 74 -10.13 39.74 -28.76
CA GLU A 74 -10.56 40.79 -29.70
C GLU A 74 -9.42 41.28 -30.61
N ASP A 75 -9.89 41.78 -31.75
CA ASP A 75 -9.27 41.79 -33.07
C ASP A 75 -8.00 42.64 -33.24
N ASP A 76 -7.26 42.30 -34.30
CA ASP A 76 -6.18 43.07 -34.92
C ASP A 76 -6.42 44.59 -34.85
N LEU A 77 -5.45 45.36 -34.31
CA LEU A 77 -4.80 46.53 -34.96
C LEU A 77 -4.03 47.49 -34.00
N ILE A 78 -2.80 47.84 -34.45
CA ILE A 78 -2.07 49.13 -34.29
C ILE A 78 -1.08 49.34 -33.11
N VAL A 79 0.19 49.15 -33.46
CA VAL A 79 1.39 50.02 -33.31
C VAL A 79 1.36 51.20 -32.31
N GLY A 80 2.20 51.08 -31.26
CA GLY A 80 3.19 52.08 -30.83
C GLY A 80 2.82 53.11 -29.74
N LYS A 81 3.49 53.05 -28.57
CA LYS A 81 4.25 54.17 -27.92
C LYS A 81 4.73 53.86 -26.48
N GLN A 82 5.70 54.67 -26.08
CA GLN A 82 6.60 54.66 -24.90
C GLN A 82 5.95 54.49 -23.51
N ILE A 83 6.71 53.87 -22.61
CA ILE A 83 6.49 53.83 -21.15
C ILE A 83 7.06 55.13 -20.52
N PRO A 84 6.29 55.88 -19.71
CA PRO A 84 6.85 56.87 -18.79
C PRO A 84 6.86 56.38 -17.33
N ASP A 85 7.87 56.82 -16.58
CA ASP A 85 8.11 56.56 -15.16
C ASP A 85 6.95 56.95 -14.24
N MET A 86 6.73 56.17 -13.17
CA MET A 86 5.85 56.53 -12.05
C MET A 86 6.63 56.81 -10.74
N PRO A 87 6.16 57.76 -9.90
CA PRO A 87 6.91 58.33 -8.77
C PRO A 87 6.74 57.52 -7.45
N PRO A 88 7.57 57.78 -6.42
CA PRO A 88 7.60 56.94 -5.22
C PRO A 88 6.49 57.29 -4.22
N GLY A 89 5.72 56.29 -3.80
CA GLY A 89 4.62 56.44 -2.83
C GLY A 89 4.40 55.21 -1.94
N LYS A 90 5.02 55.24 -0.76
CA LYS A 90 4.67 54.60 0.53
C LYS A 90 3.79 53.34 0.53
N PHE A 91 4.42 52.19 0.79
CA PHE A 91 3.76 51.03 1.40
C PHE A 91 3.85 51.11 2.93
N GLU A 92 2.70 51.04 3.60
CA GLU A 92 2.62 50.83 5.05
C GLU A 92 3.07 49.41 5.41
N ARG A 93 3.91 49.31 6.45
CA ARG A 93 4.46 48.06 6.97
C ARG A 93 3.40 47.27 7.73
N ILE A 94 3.18 46.02 7.34
CA ILE A 94 2.60 44.99 8.21
C ILE A 94 3.60 44.73 9.36
N PRO A 95 3.19 44.68 10.64
CA PRO A 95 4.12 44.61 11.76
C PRO A 95 4.87 43.27 11.79
N ALA A 96 6.19 43.34 11.93
CA ALA A 96 7.03 42.20 12.25
C ALA A 96 6.58 41.61 13.60
N PHE A 97 6.20 40.34 13.61
CA PHE A 97 6.12 39.59 14.86
C PHE A 97 7.53 39.49 15.45
N ASN A 98 7.72 40.17 16.58
CA ASN A 98 8.96 40.15 17.34
C ASN A 98 9.34 38.71 17.68
N LEU A 99 10.61 38.37 17.41
CA LEU A 99 11.29 37.23 18.02
C LEU A 99 11.11 37.33 19.54
N VAL A 100 10.30 36.44 20.10
CA VAL A 100 10.29 36.20 21.54
C VAL A 100 11.52 35.34 21.85
N SER A 101 12.57 36.04 22.27
CA SER A 101 13.72 35.48 22.98
C SER A 101 13.29 35.13 24.41
N ASP A 102 12.54 34.06 24.59
CA ASP A 102 12.38 33.41 25.90
C ASP A 102 12.57 31.90 25.72
N ILE A 103 13.83 31.50 25.86
CA ILE A 103 14.22 30.10 25.97
C ILE A 103 13.69 29.60 27.31
N ILE A 104 12.50 29.00 27.29
CA ILE A 104 12.03 28.13 28.35
C ILE A 104 13.03 26.98 28.47
N LYS A 105 13.61 26.84 29.67
CA LYS A 105 14.45 25.69 30.04
C LYS A 105 13.57 24.41 30.02
N PRO A 106 14.01 23.31 29.37
CA PRO A 106 13.15 22.16 29.15
C PRO A 106 13.28 21.14 30.28
N GLU A 107 12.28 21.06 31.16
CA GLU A 107 12.19 19.96 32.15
C GLU A 107 11.08 18.95 31.86
N ASN A 108 10.34 19.07 30.76
CA ASN A 108 9.58 17.98 30.14
C ASN A 108 9.34 18.30 28.66
N LYS A 109 10.10 17.69 27.74
CA LYS A 109 9.83 17.83 26.30
C LYS A 109 8.81 16.79 25.88
N GLU A 110 7.58 17.23 25.68
CA GLU A 110 6.56 16.41 25.02
C GLU A 110 6.97 16.16 23.57
N LEU A 111 6.86 14.90 23.12
CA LEU A 111 7.10 14.48 21.75
C LEU A 111 5.78 14.44 20.96
N PRO A 112 5.81 14.67 19.64
CA PRO A 112 4.64 14.42 18.80
C PRO A 112 4.24 12.94 18.86
N ARG A 113 2.95 12.66 19.03
CA ARG A 113 2.42 11.28 19.13
C ARG A 113 2.51 10.50 17.82
N ARG A 114 2.56 11.20 16.68
CA ARG A 114 2.55 10.63 15.33
C ARG A 114 3.62 11.32 14.46
N ILE A 115 4.62 10.57 14.01
CA ILE A 115 5.77 11.12 13.27
C ILE A 115 5.99 10.35 11.96
N VAL A 116 6.04 11.06 10.85
CA VAL A 116 6.53 10.54 9.56
C VAL A 116 7.99 10.95 9.39
N PHE A 117 8.91 10.00 9.49
CA PHE A 117 10.31 10.29 9.20
C PHE A 117 10.58 10.17 7.70
N HIS A 118 11.05 11.25 7.09
CA HIS A 118 11.28 11.35 5.65
C HIS A 118 12.78 11.33 5.31
N ASN A 119 13.17 10.49 4.34
CA ASN A 119 14.51 10.48 3.76
C ASN A 119 14.53 9.90 2.34
N ARG A 120 15.18 10.58 1.38
CA ARG A 120 15.23 10.16 -0.04
C ARG A 120 16.64 9.80 -0.54
N GLN A 121 17.56 9.42 0.35
CA GLN A 121 18.92 9.04 -0.01
C GLN A 121 18.99 7.65 -0.67
N ALA A 122 20.21 7.18 -0.98
CA ALA A 122 20.44 5.92 -1.66
C ALA A 122 20.11 4.72 -0.76
N ILE A 123 20.01 3.53 -1.36
CA ILE A 123 19.54 2.33 -0.66
C ILE A 123 20.38 1.95 0.58
N GLY A 124 21.71 2.17 0.55
CA GLY A 124 22.59 1.95 1.72
C GLY A 124 22.24 2.85 2.90
N ASP A 125 21.93 4.11 2.60
CA ASP A 125 21.56 5.14 3.57
C ASP A 125 20.18 4.82 4.18
N ILE A 126 19.21 4.43 3.34
CA ILE A 126 17.88 3.98 3.80
C ILE A 126 17.97 2.70 4.64
N LEU A 127 18.85 1.75 4.27
CA LEU A 127 19.05 0.55 5.08
C LEU A 127 19.56 0.92 6.48
N MET A 128 20.47 1.89 6.60
CA MET A 128 20.95 2.36 7.91
C MET A 128 19.93 3.19 8.66
N PHE A 129 18.96 3.81 7.97
CA PHE A 129 17.86 4.49 8.62
C PHE A 129 17.02 3.55 9.50
N THR A 130 16.92 2.27 9.12
CA THR A 130 16.15 1.26 9.86
C THR A 130 16.58 1.10 11.32
N CYS A 131 17.88 1.18 11.62
CA CYS A 131 18.36 1.02 13.00
C CYS A 131 18.01 2.22 13.88
N ALA A 132 17.92 3.43 13.30
CA ALA A 132 17.45 4.60 14.05
C ALA A 132 15.96 4.50 14.37
N ILE A 133 15.14 3.95 13.47
CA ILE A 133 13.71 3.68 13.74
C ILE A 133 13.55 2.65 14.86
N ARG A 134 14.32 1.55 14.82
CA ARG A 134 14.37 0.55 15.90
C ARG A 134 14.70 1.19 17.25
N ASP A 135 15.77 1.98 17.30
CA ASP A 135 16.26 2.59 18.54
C ASP A 135 15.29 3.66 19.06
N PHE A 136 14.70 4.46 18.16
CA PHE A 136 13.65 5.41 18.49
C PHE A 136 12.42 4.71 19.07
N LYS A 137 11.91 3.66 18.40
CA LYS A 137 10.75 2.90 18.87
C LYS A 137 10.98 2.16 20.17
N LYS A 138 12.23 1.79 20.47
CA LYS A 138 12.60 1.22 21.77
C LYS A 138 12.52 2.25 22.91
N ALA A 139 12.87 3.51 22.64
CA ALA A 139 12.78 4.58 23.62
C ALA A 139 11.38 5.15 23.77
N PHE A 140 10.64 5.22 22.66
CA PHE A 140 9.31 5.83 22.57
C PHE A 140 8.32 4.83 21.95
N PRO A 141 7.99 3.73 22.66
CA PRO A 141 7.10 2.69 22.18
C PRO A 141 5.67 3.17 21.90
N GLU A 142 5.24 4.26 22.54
CA GLU A 142 3.95 4.92 22.37
C GLU A 142 3.86 5.79 21.11
N VAL A 143 4.97 6.40 20.68
CA VAL A 143 4.98 7.28 19.50
C VAL A 143 4.77 6.46 18.23
N GLN A 144 3.72 6.74 17.47
CA GLN A 144 3.49 6.08 16.19
C GLN A 144 4.43 6.63 15.13
N VAL A 145 5.05 5.73 14.36
CA VAL A 145 6.07 6.11 13.37
C VAL A 145 5.68 5.63 11.98
N GLN A 146 5.80 6.50 10.99
CA GLN A 146 5.81 6.16 9.58
C GLN A 146 7.15 6.51 8.96
N VAL A 147 7.45 5.89 7.83
CA VAL A 147 8.65 6.21 7.06
C VAL A 147 8.28 6.50 5.61
N ASP A 148 8.72 7.65 5.12
CA ASP A 148 8.64 8.03 3.71
C ASP A 148 10.06 7.97 3.12
N SER A 149 10.32 6.98 2.26
CA SER A 149 11.65 6.75 1.68
C SER A 149 11.65 6.27 0.23
N THR A 150 12.83 6.21 -0.39
CA THR A 150 13.02 5.80 -1.80
C THR A 150 12.85 4.31 -2.04
N VAL A 151 12.93 3.47 -1.01
CA VAL A 151 12.91 2.00 -1.13
C VAL A 151 11.96 1.39 -0.10
N GLY A 152 10.68 1.26 -0.48
CA GLY A 152 9.61 0.83 0.42
C GLY A 152 9.80 -0.58 1.00
N HIS A 153 10.23 -1.54 0.17
CA HIS A 153 10.30 -2.97 0.53
C HIS A 153 11.38 -3.34 1.57
N ILE A 154 12.28 -2.41 1.93
CA ILE A 154 13.17 -2.57 3.10
C ILE A 154 12.34 -2.59 4.39
N TRP A 155 11.22 -1.87 4.41
CA TRP A 155 10.35 -1.68 5.56
C TRP A 155 9.21 -2.69 5.65
N ASP A 156 9.10 -3.61 4.68
CA ASP A 156 8.10 -4.67 4.68
C ASP A 156 8.21 -5.50 5.95
N HIS A 157 7.04 -5.82 6.53
CA HIS A 157 6.91 -6.60 7.75
C HIS A 157 7.57 -6.01 9.01
N ASN A 158 8.13 -4.80 8.93
CA ASN A 158 8.66 -4.10 10.09
C ASN A 158 7.50 -3.68 11.03
N PRO A 159 7.46 -4.15 12.30
CA PRO A 159 6.42 -3.84 13.26
C PRO A 159 6.59 -2.46 13.92
N ASN A 160 7.75 -1.84 13.75
CA ASN A 160 8.05 -0.50 14.27
C ASN A 160 7.38 0.62 13.44
N ILE A 161 6.73 0.27 12.34
CA ILE A 161 6.14 1.20 11.38
C ILE A 161 4.62 1.01 11.33
N ASN A 162 3.91 2.10 11.56
CA ASN A 162 2.49 2.24 11.29
C ASN A 162 2.28 2.36 9.77
N ARG A 163 1.22 1.75 9.22
CA ARG A 163 0.85 1.79 7.80
C ARG A 163 -0.50 2.47 7.53
N GLU A 164 -1.12 3.05 8.56
CA GLU A 164 -2.33 3.86 8.44
C GLU A 164 -2.07 5.13 7.62
N SER A 165 -3.10 5.78 7.08
CA SER A 165 -2.92 7.05 6.36
C SER A 165 -3.10 8.24 7.31
N TRP A 166 -2.19 9.23 7.24
CA TRP A 166 -2.25 10.48 8.02
C TRP A 166 -2.37 11.71 7.11
N PRO A 167 -3.57 12.03 6.59
CA PRO A 167 -3.76 13.03 5.53
C PRO A 167 -3.62 14.51 5.97
N LEU A 168 -3.54 14.79 7.28
CA LEU A 168 -3.42 16.15 7.84
C LEU A 168 -2.19 16.25 8.73
N LEU A 169 -1.01 16.07 8.13
CA LEU A 169 0.27 16.18 8.83
C LEU A 169 0.90 17.55 8.61
N ILE A 170 1.63 18.04 9.60
CA ILE A 170 2.46 19.25 9.49
C ILE A 170 3.71 18.90 8.69
N ASP A 171 3.91 19.59 7.56
CA ASP A 171 5.11 19.44 6.72
C ASP A 171 5.97 20.72 6.79
N PRO A 172 7.17 20.66 7.40
CA PRO A 172 8.06 21.81 7.53
C PRO A 172 8.61 22.34 6.21
N MET A 173 8.46 21.64 5.08
CA MET A 173 8.90 22.14 3.77
C MET A 173 7.81 22.92 3.01
N MET A 174 6.60 23.07 3.56
CA MET A 174 5.57 23.98 3.00
C MET A 174 5.84 25.47 3.28
N PHE A 175 6.96 25.80 3.93
CA PHE A 175 7.33 27.15 4.38
C PHE A 175 8.39 27.85 3.50
N ASP A 176 8.82 27.27 2.37
CA ASP A 176 9.89 27.83 1.52
C ASP A 176 9.36 28.58 0.28
N GLU A 177 8.99 29.86 0.48
CA GLU A 177 8.40 30.76 -0.52
C GLU A 177 9.25 31.06 -1.78
N TRP A 178 10.46 30.47 -1.90
CA TRP A 178 11.48 30.86 -2.88
C TRP A 178 12.02 29.71 -3.75
N GLY A 179 11.53 28.48 -3.60
CA GLY A 179 11.90 27.34 -4.46
C GLY A 179 13.36 26.87 -4.35
N GLU A 180 14.18 27.46 -3.48
CA GLU A 180 15.55 27.02 -3.20
C GLU A 180 15.58 25.95 -2.11
N LYS A 181 16.38 24.89 -2.31
CA LYS A 181 16.54 23.81 -1.32
C LYS A 181 17.10 24.38 -0.01
N PRO A 182 16.39 24.31 1.12
CA PRO A 182 16.86 24.93 2.35
C PRO A 182 18.16 24.28 2.83
N SER A 183 19.04 25.10 3.40
CA SER A 183 20.29 24.64 4.02
C SER A 183 20.00 23.65 5.16
N ASP A 184 20.96 22.79 5.50
CA ASP A 184 20.76 21.81 6.59
C ASP A 184 20.42 22.48 7.94
N GLY A 185 20.97 23.69 8.17
CA GLY A 185 20.63 24.51 9.34
C GLY A 185 19.17 24.98 9.31
N LYS A 186 18.72 25.51 8.16
CA LYS A 186 17.34 25.97 8.00
C LYS A 186 16.33 24.83 8.09
N LYS A 187 16.65 23.65 7.53
CA LYS A 187 15.84 22.44 7.67
C LYS A 187 15.72 21.99 9.12
N LEU A 188 16.80 22.06 9.89
CA LEU A 188 16.76 21.73 11.31
C LEU A 188 15.84 22.67 12.09
N GLU A 189 15.89 23.98 11.81
CA GLU A 189 14.99 24.97 12.41
C GLU A 189 13.53 24.71 12.04
N LEU A 190 13.23 24.48 10.76
CA LEU A 190 11.87 24.19 10.28
C LEU A 190 11.33 22.89 10.89
N ASN A 191 12.14 21.82 10.93
CA ASN A 191 11.77 20.58 11.61
C ASN A 191 11.47 20.82 13.10
N LYS A 192 12.29 21.59 13.83
CA LYS A 192 12.06 21.91 15.25
C LYS A 192 10.77 22.70 15.46
N GLN A 193 10.50 23.67 14.59
CA GLN A 193 9.26 24.42 14.62
C GLN A 193 8.04 23.52 14.40
N ALA A 194 8.11 22.63 13.41
CA ALA A 194 7.05 21.66 13.12
C ALA A 194 6.84 20.68 14.29
N VAL A 195 7.89 20.29 15.02
CA VAL A 195 7.75 19.48 16.25
C VAL A 195 6.95 20.23 17.31
N LEU A 196 7.27 21.50 17.57
CA LEU A 196 6.55 22.32 18.55
C LEU A 196 5.08 22.49 18.14
N GLU A 197 4.84 22.80 16.87
CA GLU A 197 3.49 22.95 16.33
C GLU A 197 2.69 21.65 16.42
N ALA A 198 3.32 20.52 16.13
CA ALA A 198 2.70 19.20 16.20
C ALA A 198 2.32 18.80 17.62
N VAL A 199 3.15 19.13 18.61
CA VAL A 199 2.83 18.94 20.03
C VAL A 199 1.67 19.85 20.44
N GLN A 200 1.71 21.13 20.07
CA GLN A 200 0.67 22.10 20.41
C GLN A 200 -0.69 21.77 19.79
N GLN A 201 -0.70 21.21 18.58
CA GLN A 201 -1.93 20.91 17.83
C GLN A 201 -2.34 19.42 17.89
N ASP A 202 -1.58 18.56 18.58
CA ASP A 202 -1.66 17.09 18.53
C ASP A 202 -1.83 16.51 17.10
N LYS A 203 -1.08 17.06 16.15
CA LYS A 203 -1.12 16.65 14.74
C LYS A 203 0.04 15.72 14.38
N PRO A 204 -0.13 14.80 13.42
CA PRO A 204 1.00 14.11 12.82
C PRO A 204 1.99 15.11 12.21
N VAL A 205 3.27 14.79 12.22
CA VAL A 205 4.32 15.67 11.66
C VAL A 205 5.28 14.90 10.79
N LYS A 206 5.67 15.49 9.66
CA LYS A 206 6.73 14.97 8.82
C LYS A 206 8.06 15.63 9.17
N LEU A 207 9.08 14.81 9.40
CA LEU A 207 10.40 15.28 9.81
C LEU A 207 11.46 14.80 8.84
N TYR A 208 12.26 15.74 8.34
CA TYR A 208 13.30 15.49 7.36
C TYR A 208 14.58 15.09 8.09
N ILE A 209 14.87 13.80 8.12
CA ILE A 209 16.03 13.24 8.84
C ILE A 209 17.11 12.87 7.84
N GLY A 210 18.37 13.14 8.14
CA GLY A 210 19.48 12.77 7.25
C GLY A 210 20.83 12.71 7.94
N PRO A 211 21.82 12.05 7.32
CA PRO A 211 23.11 11.80 7.95
C PRO A 211 24.10 12.97 7.88
N GLY A 212 23.77 14.07 7.17
CA GLY A 212 24.73 15.11 6.76
C GLY A 212 25.61 15.65 7.89
N LYS A 213 25.04 15.91 9.07
CA LYS A 213 25.79 16.39 10.25
C LYS A 213 26.87 15.39 10.69
N ALA A 214 26.53 14.10 10.78
CA ALA A 214 27.47 13.06 11.19
C ALA A 214 28.54 12.82 10.11
N THR A 215 28.15 12.79 8.83
CA THR A 215 29.08 12.68 7.70
C THR A 215 30.12 13.81 7.72
N ASN A 216 29.69 15.06 7.90
CA ASN A 216 30.57 16.25 7.94
C ASN A 216 31.46 16.31 9.20
N ALA A 217 31.09 15.59 10.27
CA ALA A 217 31.85 15.50 11.51
C ALA A 217 32.71 14.23 11.61
N SER A 218 32.57 13.29 10.67
CA SER A 218 33.13 11.94 10.77
C SER A 218 34.65 11.88 10.96
N ASN A 219 35.42 12.80 10.36
CA ASN A 219 36.88 12.87 10.57
C ASN A 219 37.28 13.34 11.98
N ARG A 220 36.34 13.91 12.75
CA ARG A 220 36.57 14.47 14.09
C ARG A 220 35.72 13.79 15.17
N SER A 221 34.97 12.75 14.82
CA SER A 221 34.06 12.06 15.72
C SER A 221 34.13 10.56 15.46
N ASP A 222 34.22 9.78 16.53
CA ASP A 222 34.23 8.32 16.57
C ASP A 222 32.85 7.68 16.38
N ASN A 223 31.86 8.44 15.91
CA ASN A 223 30.51 7.94 15.70
C ASN A 223 30.39 7.10 14.44
N HIS A 224 29.89 5.87 14.59
CA HIS A 224 29.53 5.01 13.47
C HIS A 224 28.31 5.56 12.69
N PHE A 225 28.24 5.33 11.39
CA PHE A 225 27.21 5.81 10.47
C PHE A 225 25.78 5.39 10.86
N ALA A 226 25.64 4.21 11.48
CA ALA A 226 24.39 3.75 12.11
C ALA A 226 23.78 4.77 13.09
N ASN A 227 24.61 5.59 13.74
CA ASN A 227 24.16 6.64 14.65
C ASN A 227 23.75 7.93 13.95
N ALA A 228 24.09 8.13 12.68
CA ALA A 228 23.89 9.40 11.98
C ALA A 228 22.41 9.83 11.99
N TYR A 229 21.50 8.89 11.72
CA TYR A 229 20.06 9.12 11.73
C TYR A 229 19.51 9.29 13.14
N ARG A 230 19.96 8.48 14.10
CA ARG A 230 19.59 8.60 15.52
C ARG A 230 19.94 9.99 16.04
N THR A 231 21.19 10.44 15.85
CA THR A 231 21.62 11.78 16.24
C THR A 231 20.86 12.87 15.48
N SER A 232 20.51 12.67 14.21
CA SER A 232 19.65 13.61 13.49
C SER A 232 18.25 13.70 14.10
N MET A 233 17.64 12.58 14.50
CA MET A 233 16.37 12.57 15.22
C MET A 233 16.49 13.27 16.58
N GLU A 234 17.53 13.00 17.37
CA GLU A 234 17.79 13.67 18.66
C GLU A 234 17.92 15.19 18.49
N ASN A 235 18.60 15.64 17.43
CA ASN A 235 18.76 17.07 17.16
C ASN A 235 17.43 17.75 16.79
N VAL A 236 16.58 17.06 16.03
CA VAL A 236 15.27 17.57 15.60
C VAL A 236 14.28 17.57 16.75
N LEU A 237 14.16 16.44 17.45
CA LEU A 237 13.17 16.21 18.50
C LEU A 237 13.61 16.78 19.86
N GLY A 238 14.91 17.01 20.03
CA GLY A 238 15.47 17.51 21.28
C GLY A 238 15.47 16.49 22.42
N VAL A 239 15.38 15.19 22.11
CA VAL A 239 15.37 14.06 23.07
C VAL A 239 16.66 13.25 22.99
N THR A 240 16.82 12.30 23.91
CA THR A 240 17.89 11.30 23.86
C THR A 240 17.31 9.95 23.43
N ILE A 241 17.95 9.32 22.45
CA ILE A 241 17.59 7.99 21.94
C ILE A 241 18.75 7.04 22.30
N PRO A 242 18.52 5.98 23.09
CA PRO A 242 19.55 5.03 23.45
C PRO A 242 20.06 4.30 22.21
N GLN A 243 21.38 4.17 22.10
CA GLN A 243 21.99 3.45 21.01
C GLN A 243 21.72 1.93 21.13
N GLY A 244 21.18 1.32 20.08
CA GLY A 244 21.05 -0.12 19.96
C GLY A 244 22.24 -0.76 19.23
N PRO A 245 22.09 -2.00 18.75
CA PRO A 245 23.12 -2.67 17.96
C PRO A 245 23.56 -1.84 16.74
N ILE A 246 24.87 -1.77 16.50
CA ILE A 246 25.46 -1.09 15.34
C ILE A 246 25.28 -1.97 14.09
N ARG A 247 24.05 -2.08 13.59
CA ARG A 247 23.64 -2.75 12.35
C ARG A 247 22.20 -2.37 11.99
N ALA A 248 21.87 -2.44 10.70
CA ALA A 248 20.51 -2.26 10.20
C ALA A 248 19.52 -3.25 10.82
N ASP A 249 18.25 -2.86 10.87
CA ASP A 249 17.14 -3.64 11.44
C ASP A 249 16.17 -4.06 10.32
N ILE A 250 16.24 -5.33 9.94
CA ILE A 250 15.48 -5.90 8.81
C ILE A 250 14.52 -7.00 9.31
N TYR A 251 13.41 -7.16 8.59
CA TYR A 251 12.35 -8.10 8.92
C TYR A 251 12.05 -9.00 7.72
N MET A 252 11.94 -10.30 7.97
CA MET A 252 11.52 -11.33 7.01
C MET A 252 10.33 -12.08 7.58
N THR A 253 9.43 -12.55 6.73
CA THR A 253 8.41 -13.51 7.15
C THR A 253 9.04 -14.88 7.36
N GLU A 254 8.35 -15.75 8.10
CA GLU A 254 8.77 -17.16 8.25
C GLU A 254 8.87 -17.86 6.90
N GLU A 255 8.01 -17.53 5.93
CA GLU A 255 8.10 -18.03 4.56
C GLU A 255 9.37 -17.54 3.86
N GLU A 256 9.65 -16.23 3.86
CA GLU A 256 10.83 -15.68 3.19
C GLU A 256 12.13 -16.20 3.82
N TYR A 257 12.16 -16.32 5.14
CA TYR A 257 13.31 -16.86 5.86
C TYR A 257 13.53 -18.34 5.54
N ASN A 258 12.44 -19.10 5.33
CA ASN A 258 12.48 -20.52 5.01
C ASN A 258 12.51 -20.86 3.53
N ARG A 259 12.31 -19.87 2.66
CA ARG A 259 12.37 -20.00 1.21
C ARG A 259 13.69 -20.66 0.79
N PRO A 260 13.66 -21.68 -0.09
CA PRO A 260 14.87 -22.30 -0.62
C PRO A 260 15.86 -21.26 -1.16
N PRO A 261 17.18 -21.55 -1.12
CA PRO A 261 18.18 -20.64 -1.64
C PRO A 261 17.98 -20.44 -3.15
N ILE A 262 18.10 -19.20 -3.62
CA ILE A 262 18.09 -18.88 -5.06
C ILE A 262 19.30 -19.51 -5.77
N ILE A 263 20.44 -19.54 -5.08
CA ILE A 263 21.69 -20.13 -5.55
C ILE A 263 22.04 -21.29 -4.62
N GLU A 264 22.14 -22.50 -5.16
CA GLU A 264 22.49 -23.69 -4.38
C GLU A 264 24.00 -23.74 -4.07
N GLY A 265 24.33 -24.38 -2.94
CA GLY A 265 25.71 -24.56 -2.50
C GLY A 265 26.33 -23.35 -1.79
N PRO A 266 27.59 -23.47 -1.31
CA PRO A 266 28.32 -22.37 -0.70
C PRO A 266 28.77 -21.35 -1.75
N TYR A 267 28.49 -20.07 -1.53
CA TYR A 267 28.93 -18.99 -2.41
C TYR A 267 29.23 -17.69 -1.66
N TRP A 268 30.07 -16.85 -2.26
CA TRP A 268 30.34 -15.48 -1.85
C TRP A 268 29.66 -14.47 -2.76
N LEU A 269 29.07 -13.43 -2.20
CA LEU A 269 28.55 -12.29 -2.97
C LEU A 269 29.69 -11.31 -3.29
N ILE A 270 29.73 -10.78 -4.50
CA ILE A 270 30.71 -9.76 -4.91
C ILE A 270 30.03 -8.56 -5.56
N THR A 271 30.34 -7.36 -5.04
CA THR A 271 30.01 -6.07 -5.69
C THR A 271 31.29 -5.41 -6.20
N ALA A 272 31.63 -5.67 -7.46
CA ALA A 272 32.87 -5.20 -8.08
C ALA A 272 32.70 -3.89 -8.89
N GLY A 273 31.52 -3.27 -8.86
CA GLY A 273 31.18 -2.13 -9.72
C GLY A 273 31.64 -0.77 -9.21
N GLU A 274 31.75 0.16 -10.16
CA GLU A 274 32.00 1.59 -9.95
C GLU A 274 30.71 2.39 -10.14
N LYS A 275 30.50 3.41 -9.32
CA LYS A 275 29.37 4.33 -9.42
C LYS A 275 29.83 5.65 -10.06
N GLY A 276 29.18 6.08 -11.13
CA GLY A 276 29.61 7.20 -11.98
C GLY A 276 29.63 8.58 -11.29
N ASP A 277 28.83 8.78 -10.25
CA ASP A 277 28.86 9.99 -9.40
C ASP A 277 29.79 9.87 -8.17
N TRP A 278 30.40 8.70 -7.95
CA TRP A 278 31.34 8.41 -6.85
C TRP A 278 32.55 7.60 -7.32
N THR A 279 33.26 8.08 -8.35
CA THR A 279 34.38 7.39 -9.00
C THR A 279 35.60 7.18 -8.10
N CYS A 280 35.71 7.89 -6.97
CA CYS A 280 36.68 7.58 -5.90
C CYS A 280 36.31 6.36 -5.04
N LYS A 281 35.15 5.74 -5.25
CA LYS A 281 34.76 4.46 -4.63
C LYS A 281 34.97 3.32 -5.62
N THR A 282 36.21 3.12 -6.04
CA THR A 282 36.54 2.08 -7.02
C THR A 282 37.78 1.31 -6.60
N PHE A 283 37.82 0.03 -7.00
CA PHE A 283 38.96 -0.86 -6.89
C PHE A 283 39.20 -1.43 -8.29
N ALA A 284 40.46 -1.59 -8.68
CA ALA A 284 40.81 -1.94 -10.05
C ALA A 284 40.07 -3.21 -10.49
N PHE A 285 39.42 -3.13 -11.66
CA PHE A 285 38.68 -4.24 -12.25
C PHE A 285 39.57 -5.47 -12.45
N GLU A 286 40.83 -5.26 -12.84
CA GLU A 286 41.80 -6.35 -12.95
C GLU A 286 42.07 -7.05 -11.61
N LYS A 287 42.19 -6.30 -10.51
CA LYS A 287 42.40 -6.90 -9.19
C LYS A 287 41.20 -7.72 -8.71
N TRP A 288 39.97 -7.32 -9.05
CA TRP A 288 38.82 -8.19 -8.82
C TRP A 288 38.95 -9.50 -9.60
N ARG A 289 39.35 -9.44 -10.88
CA ARG A 289 39.58 -10.63 -11.71
C ARG A 289 40.66 -11.54 -11.13
N GLU A 290 41.76 -10.98 -10.64
CA GLU A 290 42.85 -11.72 -9.98
C GLU A 290 42.37 -12.48 -8.73
N VAL A 291 41.58 -11.84 -7.86
CA VAL A 291 41.02 -12.47 -6.65
C VAL A 291 40.16 -13.67 -7.01
N ILE A 292 39.26 -13.52 -7.98
CA ILE A 292 38.39 -14.62 -8.43
C ILE A 292 39.20 -15.76 -9.03
N LYS A 293 40.16 -15.44 -9.91
CA LYS A 293 41.02 -16.41 -10.59
C LYS A 293 41.86 -17.23 -9.62
N ALA A 294 42.27 -16.65 -8.48
CA ALA A 294 43.04 -17.33 -7.46
C ALA A 294 42.21 -18.30 -6.59
N MET A 295 40.88 -18.32 -6.73
CA MET A 295 39.95 -19.15 -5.95
C MET A 295 39.00 -19.96 -6.85
N PRO A 296 39.51 -20.81 -7.77
CA PRO A 296 38.68 -21.50 -8.77
C PRO A 296 37.68 -22.50 -8.17
N MET A 297 37.91 -22.95 -6.93
CA MET A 297 37.05 -23.90 -6.23
C MET A 297 35.90 -23.23 -5.46
N MET A 298 35.90 -21.89 -5.34
CA MET A 298 34.85 -21.14 -4.65
C MET A 298 33.88 -20.53 -5.66
N THR A 299 32.59 -20.62 -5.39
CA THR A 299 31.56 -19.96 -6.19
C THR A 299 31.38 -18.51 -5.76
N PHE A 300 31.37 -17.60 -6.73
CA PHE A 300 31.07 -16.18 -6.52
C PHE A 300 29.79 -15.81 -7.25
N VAL A 301 28.99 -14.92 -6.66
CA VAL A 301 27.77 -14.38 -7.27
C VAL A 301 27.94 -12.87 -7.37
N GLN A 302 28.11 -12.37 -8.59
CA GLN A 302 28.31 -10.95 -8.84
C GLN A 302 26.97 -10.22 -8.84
N ILE A 303 26.79 -9.31 -7.88
CA ILE A 303 25.56 -8.52 -7.71
C ILE A 303 25.84 -7.03 -7.98
N GLY A 304 24.82 -6.30 -8.42
CA GLY A 304 24.95 -4.89 -8.79
C GLY A 304 23.73 -4.38 -9.55
N GLU A 305 23.66 -3.06 -9.73
CA GLU A 305 22.64 -2.45 -10.60
C GLU A 305 23.08 -2.57 -12.07
N LYS A 306 22.17 -2.96 -12.95
CA LYS A 306 22.33 -2.98 -14.39
C LYS A 306 22.74 -1.59 -14.87
N GLU A 307 23.69 -1.56 -15.79
CA GLU A 307 24.16 -0.33 -16.38
C GLU A 307 23.00 0.39 -17.11
N LYS A 308 22.56 1.53 -16.56
CA LYS A 308 21.61 2.47 -17.17
C LYS A 308 22.32 3.80 -17.43
N GLY A 309 22.87 3.96 -18.64
CA GLY A 309 23.69 5.12 -18.99
C GLY A 309 25.05 5.15 -18.27
N LYS A 310 25.56 6.35 -17.94
CA LYS A 310 26.88 6.54 -17.28
C LYS A 310 26.87 6.34 -15.73
N LYS A 311 25.84 5.73 -15.14
CA LYS A 311 25.62 5.75 -13.68
C LYS A 311 26.30 4.62 -12.89
N HIS A 312 26.39 3.43 -13.46
CA HIS A 312 27.01 2.26 -12.81
C HIS A 312 27.80 1.48 -13.87
N LYS A 313 29.02 1.06 -13.53
CA LYS A 313 29.89 0.26 -14.38
C LYS A 313 30.32 -0.99 -13.65
N HIS A 314 30.14 -2.16 -14.24
CA HIS A 314 30.54 -3.42 -13.62
C HIS A 314 31.62 -4.12 -14.46
N PRO A 315 32.71 -4.63 -13.85
CA PRO A 315 33.66 -5.43 -14.60
C PRO A 315 33.03 -6.76 -14.99
N ASP A 316 33.34 -7.22 -16.19
CA ASP A 316 33.05 -8.60 -16.55
C ASP A 316 34.03 -9.53 -15.83
N LEU A 317 33.49 -10.32 -14.89
CA LEU A 317 34.24 -11.31 -14.13
C LEU A 317 34.08 -12.71 -14.73
N ASN A 318 33.85 -12.85 -16.04
CA ASN A 318 33.56 -14.08 -16.80
C ASN A 318 34.54 -15.26 -16.56
N PHE A 319 34.44 -15.86 -15.38
CA PHE A 319 35.15 -17.06 -14.94
C PHE A 319 34.13 -18.16 -14.65
N PRO A 320 34.47 -19.45 -14.85
CA PRO A 320 33.54 -20.56 -14.66
C PRO A 320 32.92 -20.64 -13.25
N ASN A 321 33.62 -20.12 -12.24
CA ASN A 321 33.19 -20.10 -10.85
C ASN A 321 32.42 -18.82 -10.46
N VAL A 322 32.04 -17.97 -11.43
CA VAL A 322 31.26 -16.74 -11.20
C VAL A 322 29.87 -16.85 -11.81
N ILE A 323 28.85 -16.60 -10.99
CA ILE A 323 27.46 -16.46 -11.40
C ILE A 323 27.18 -14.96 -11.55
N ASN A 324 26.94 -14.52 -12.78
CA ASN A 324 26.51 -13.14 -13.03
C ASN A 324 25.05 -12.94 -12.59
N TYR A 325 24.86 -12.10 -11.57
CA TYR A 325 23.56 -11.75 -10.98
C TYR A 325 23.30 -10.24 -10.98
N ILE A 326 24.01 -9.48 -11.83
CA ILE A 326 23.82 -8.03 -11.99
C ILE A 326 22.41 -7.76 -12.55
N GLY A 327 21.71 -6.79 -11.94
CA GLY A 327 20.37 -6.35 -12.34
C GLY A 327 19.24 -7.33 -12.07
N LYS A 328 19.53 -8.50 -11.47
CA LYS A 328 18.52 -9.54 -11.21
C LYS A 328 17.75 -9.36 -9.90
N THR A 329 18.09 -8.34 -9.10
CA THR A 329 17.40 -7.97 -7.85
C THR A 329 16.86 -6.53 -7.88
N GLU A 330 16.57 -5.99 -9.06
CA GLU A 330 16.14 -4.60 -9.26
C GLU A 330 14.63 -4.37 -9.30
N ASP A 331 13.84 -5.44 -9.22
CA ASP A 331 12.39 -5.32 -9.27
C ASP A 331 11.88 -4.36 -8.18
N ARG A 332 11.07 -3.38 -8.57
CA ARG A 332 10.60 -2.31 -7.68
C ARG A 332 9.60 -2.80 -6.64
N HIS A 333 9.02 -3.99 -6.82
CA HIS A 333 8.03 -4.60 -5.97
C HIS A 333 8.58 -5.74 -5.10
N THR A 334 9.64 -6.43 -5.54
CA THR A 334 10.19 -7.60 -4.82
C THR A 334 11.71 -7.70 -4.79
N GLY A 335 12.44 -6.90 -5.57
CA GLY A 335 13.87 -7.13 -5.86
C GLY A 335 14.77 -7.15 -4.62
N ILE A 336 14.49 -6.29 -3.63
CA ILE A 336 15.24 -6.26 -2.37
C ILE A 336 14.99 -7.50 -1.50
N ARG A 337 13.82 -8.14 -1.61
CA ARG A 337 13.46 -9.36 -0.87
C ARG A 337 14.22 -10.57 -1.41
N ASP A 338 14.44 -10.64 -2.72
CA ASP A 338 15.32 -11.65 -3.32
C ASP A 338 16.79 -11.44 -2.92
N LEU A 339 17.22 -10.18 -2.77
CA LEU A 339 18.56 -9.88 -2.25
C LEU A 339 18.73 -10.33 -0.78
N PHE A 340 17.68 -10.26 0.04
CA PHE A 340 17.68 -10.83 1.39
C PHE A 340 17.84 -12.35 1.38
N ASN A 341 17.21 -13.07 0.44
CA ASN A 341 17.42 -14.51 0.28
C ASN A 341 18.90 -14.81 -0.05
N LEU A 342 19.51 -14.07 -0.98
CA LEU A 342 20.93 -14.23 -1.31
C LEU A 342 21.85 -14.03 -0.10
N PHE A 343 21.60 -13.02 0.74
CA PHE A 343 22.37 -12.79 1.96
C PHE A 343 22.06 -13.79 3.08
N ASN A 344 20.87 -14.41 3.09
CA ASN A 344 20.53 -15.41 4.10
C ASN A 344 21.39 -16.68 3.94
N TYR A 345 21.74 -17.04 2.70
CA TYR A 345 22.43 -18.28 2.36
C TYR A 345 23.90 -18.13 1.95
N CYS A 346 24.39 -16.92 1.63
CA CYS A 346 25.80 -16.73 1.29
C CYS A 346 26.75 -17.06 2.45
N GLU A 347 27.98 -17.47 2.14
CA GLU A 347 29.07 -17.62 3.11
C GLU A 347 29.64 -16.27 3.54
N GLY A 348 29.62 -15.29 2.64
CA GLY A 348 30.06 -13.93 2.90
C GLY A 348 29.85 -13.02 1.70
N SER A 349 30.21 -11.75 1.87
CA SER A 349 30.16 -10.75 0.80
C SER A 349 31.47 -9.95 0.69
N MET A 350 31.74 -9.38 -0.48
CA MET A 350 32.89 -8.50 -0.67
C MET A 350 32.60 -7.34 -1.61
N GLY A 351 33.28 -6.21 -1.38
CA GLY A 351 33.15 -5.01 -2.19
C GLY A 351 33.84 -3.80 -1.58
N LEU A 352 33.53 -2.63 -2.11
CA LEU A 352 33.89 -1.35 -1.50
C LEU A 352 32.88 -0.94 -0.40
N VAL A 353 33.13 0.21 0.25
CA VAL A 353 32.19 0.83 1.21
C VAL A 353 30.87 1.19 0.50
N SER A 354 29.87 0.32 0.65
CA SER A 354 28.59 0.36 -0.06
C SER A 354 27.49 -0.44 0.66
N PHE A 355 26.26 -0.43 0.16
CA PHE A 355 25.09 -1.14 0.69
C PHE A 355 25.38 -2.58 1.16
N GLN A 356 26.18 -3.34 0.41
CA GLN A 356 26.46 -4.76 0.69
C GLN A 356 27.01 -5.00 2.10
N MET A 357 27.89 -4.12 2.60
CA MET A 357 28.52 -4.33 3.91
C MET A 357 27.53 -4.10 5.06
N HIS A 358 26.58 -3.18 4.86
CA HIS A 358 25.52 -2.90 5.82
C HIS A 358 24.53 -4.07 5.88
N LEU A 359 24.19 -4.64 4.72
CA LEU A 359 23.31 -5.80 4.67
C LEU A 359 24.00 -7.06 5.24
N ALA A 360 25.28 -7.28 4.94
CA ALA A 360 26.07 -8.35 5.54
C ALA A 360 26.09 -8.26 7.06
N ALA A 361 26.22 -7.04 7.62
CA ALA A 361 26.16 -6.82 9.06
C ALA A 361 24.78 -7.15 9.65
N ALA A 362 23.69 -6.84 8.94
CA ALA A 362 22.33 -7.20 9.35
C ALA A 362 22.14 -8.73 9.42
N PHE A 363 22.66 -9.46 8.44
CA PHE A 363 22.65 -10.92 8.41
C PHE A 363 23.79 -11.58 9.21
N ASN A 364 24.65 -10.79 9.88
CA ASN A 364 25.86 -11.30 10.55
C ASN A 364 26.73 -12.21 9.67
N LYS A 365 26.79 -11.91 8.37
CA LYS A 365 27.62 -12.65 7.42
C LYS A 365 29.04 -12.07 7.43
N PRO A 366 30.07 -12.92 7.27
CA PRO A 366 31.41 -12.50 6.88
C PRO A 366 31.35 -11.47 5.74
N CYS A 367 32.15 -10.42 5.85
CA CYS A 367 32.26 -9.42 4.79
C CYS A 367 33.68 -8.91 4.67
N ILE A 368 34.07 -8.56 3.44
CA ILE A 368 35.33 -7.87 3.14
C ILE A 368 34.98 -6.53 2.52
N THR A 369 35.50 -5.47 3.12
CA THR A 369 35.27 -4.11 2.66
C THR A 369 36.61 -3.47 2.32
N ILE A 370 36.82 -3.18 1.04
CA ILE A 370 37.95 -2.39 0.55
C ILE A 370 37.58 -0.92 0.74
N ALA A 371 38.08 -0.31 1.81
CA ALA A 371 37.73 1.06 2.18
C ALA A 371 38.75 2.10 1.74
N GLY A 372 40.02 1.71 1.63
CA GLY A 372 41.11 2.66 1.45
C GLY A 372 41.11 3.70 2.58
N ALA A 373 41.15 4.99 2.22
CA ALA A 373 41.15 6.10 3.18
C ALA A 373 40.12 7.19 2.82
N ARG A 374 39.08 6.83 2.06
CA ARG A 374 38.07 7.79 1.64
C ARG A 374 37.13 8.14 2.80
N GLU A 375 36.58 7.14 3.47
CA GLU A 375 35.78 7.27 4.69
C GLU A 375 36.60 6.83 5.92
N PRO A 376 36.43 7.49 7.08
CA PRO A 376 37.08 7.05 8.30
C PRO A 376 36.70 5.64 8.70
N VAL A 377 37.69 4.87 9.18
CA VAL A 377 37.52 3.48 9.59
C VAL A 377 36.34 3.28 10.53
N TRP A 378 36.26 4.07 11.58
CA TRP A 378 35.21 3.97 12.60
C TRP A 378 33.82 4.31 12.07
N PHE A 379 33.73 5.06 10.97
CA PHE A 379 32.45 5.55 10.45
C PHE A 379 31.61 4.44 9.84
N THR A 380 32.20 3.41 9.22
CA THR A 380 31.40 2.35 8.55
C THR A 380 31.78 0.92 8.93
N ARG A 381 32.86 0.72 9.69
CA ARG A 381 33.32 -0.61 10.08
C ARG A 381 32.37 -1.32 11.04
N TYR A 382 32.04 -2.57 10.73
CA TYR A 382 31.30 -3.48 11.61
C TYR A 382 32.20 -4.50 12.32
N PRO A 383 31.84 -4.92 13.55
CA PRO A 383 32.42 -6.11 14.17
C PRO A 383 32.21 -7.35 13.31
N GLY A 384 33.22 -8.23 13.30
CA GLY A 384 33.15 -9.49 12.54
C GLY A 384 33.30 -9.35 11.03
N GLN A 385 33.58 -8.15 10.50
CA GLN A 385 33.97 -7.91 9.10
C GLN A 385 35.48 -7.65 8.99
N GLN A 386 36.07 -7.99 7.84
CA GLN A 386 37.45 -7.62 7.49
C GLN A 386 37.38 -6.28 6.75
N TYR A 387 37.78 -5.19 7.42
CA TYR A 387 37.73 -3.84 6.88
C TYR A 387 39.15 -3.40 6.51
N LEU A 388 39.42 -3.31 5.22
CA LEU A 388 40.74 -2.99 4.66
C LEU A 388 40.85 -1.47 4.48
N ALA A 389 41.55 -0.83 5.41
CA ALA A 389 41.69 0.62 5.47
C ALA A 389 43.15 1.07 5.47
N THR A 390 43.40 2.24 4.88
CA THR A 390 44.73 2.86 4.73
C THR A 390 44.74 4.32 5.20
N ASP A 391 43.86 4.68 6.13
CA ASP A 391 43.82 6.02 6.72
C ASP A 391 45.21 6.41 7.27
N GLY A 392 45.71 7.57 6.86
CA GLY A 392 47.04 8.05 7.22
C GLY A 392 48.22 7.47 6.40
N CYS A 393 47.99 6.52 5.49
CA CYS A 393 49.07 5.94 4.68
C CYS A 393 49.56 6.85 3.54
N LEU A 394 48.73 7.80 3.08
CA LEU A 394 49.07 8.72 1.99
C LEU A 394 49.13 10.18 2.48
N PRO A 395 49.95 11.05 1.86
CA PRO A 395 50.05 12.47 2.25
C PRO A 395 48.72 13.22 2.22
N CYS A 396 47.79 12.86 1.32
CA CYS A 396 46.46 13.50 1.24
C CYS A 396 45.47 13.04 2.32
N THR A 397 45.87 12.08 3.16
CA THR A 397 45.09 11.52 4.27
C THR A 397 45.74 11.86 5.61
N VAL A 398 46.51 12.96 5.63
CA VAL A 398 47.16 13.52 6.81
C VAL A 398 46.86 15.02 6.83
N THR A 399 46.51 15.57 8.00
CA THR A 399 46.24 17.01 8.14
C THR A 399 47.54 17.82 8.15
N LYS A 400 47.44 19.16 8.10
CA LYS A 400 48.61 20.05 8.24
C LYS A 400 49.35 19.94 9.58
N LYS A 401 48.80 19.22 10.57
CA LYS A 401 49.39 18.95 11.88
C LYS A 401 49.92 17.53 12.00
N ASP A 402 50.09 16.82 10.88
CA ASP A 402 50.52 15.42 10.82
C ASP A 402 49.55 14.41 11.48
N GLU A 403 48.29 14.81 11.69
CA GLU A 403 47.24 13.90 12.21
C GLU A 403 46.59 13.10 11.06
N PRO A 404 46.42 11.77 11.19
CA PRO A 404 45.69 10.96 10.21
C PRO A 404 44.24 11.44 10.01
N THR A 405 43.76 11.40 8.77
CA THR A 405 42.40 11.83 8.39
C THR A 405 41.93 11.10 7.14
N SER A 406 40.65 11.23 6.79
CA SER A 406 40.06 10.59 5.60
C SER A 406 39.68 11.64 4.55
N CYS A 407 39.70 11.23 3.27
CA CYS A 407 39.73 12.15 2.13
C CYS A 407 38.34 12.70 1.70
N TRP A 408 37.28 11.89 1.79
CA TRP A 408 35.91 12.20 1.36
C TRP A 408 35.70 12.62 -0.12
N PHE A 409 36.73 12.77 -0.95
CA PHE A 409 36.54 13.08 -2.37
C PHE A 409 35.66 12.04 -3.08
N CYS A 410 34.71 12.52 -3.87
CA CYS A 410 33.74 11.70 -4.59
C CYS A 410 34.21 11.39 -6.01
N ASP A 411 34.87 12.34 -6.65
CA ASP A 411 35.33 12.26 -8.04
C ASP A 411 36.84 11.98 -8.11
N ILE A 412 37.20 10.93 -8.84
CA ILE A 412 38.57 10.52 -9.11
C ILE A 412 39.41 11.65 -9.69
N LYS A 413 38.82 12.58 -10.47
CA LYS A 413 39.54 13.75 -11.01
C LYS A 413 40.10 14.66 -9.92
N ARG A 414 39.50 14.66 -8.72
CA ARG A 414 39.94 15.44 -7.56
C ARG A 414 40.89 14.66 -6.66
N CYS A 415 41.08 13.37 -6.90
CA CYS A 415 41.99 12.55 -6.11
C CYS A 415 43.45 12.92 -6.43
N PRO A 416 44.25 13.36 -5.45
CA PRO A 416 45.63 13.78 -5.74
C PRO A 416 46.59 12.59 -5.95
N HIS A 417 46.21 11.38 -5.51
CA HIS A 417 47.03 10.18 -5.62
C HIS A 417 46.20 9.05 -6.24
N GLN A 418 46.51 8.70 -7.49
CA GLN A 418 45.75 7.75 -8.29
C GLN A 418 46.72 6.72 -8.89
N SER A 419 46.21 5.52 -9.12
CA SER A 419 46.81 4.51 -10.00
C SER A 419 45.96 4.36 -11.25
N GLU A 420 46.52 3.72 -12.28
CA GLU A 420 45.79 3.45 -13.52
C GLU A 420 46.05 2.01 -13.99
N TYR A 421 44.96 1.31 -14.35
CA TYR A 421 44.97 -0.06 -14.85
C TYR A 421 44.09 -0.14 -16.10
N GLU A 422 44.65 -0.49 -17.25
CA GLU A 422 43.89 -0.63 -18.51
C GLU A 422 42.99 0.59 -18.83
N GLY A 423 43.45 1.81 -18.51
CA GLY A 423 42.68 3.04 -18.69
C GLY A 423 41.65 3.35 -17.59
N GLN A 424 41.47 2.46 -16.60
CA GLN A 424 40.70 2.73 -15.39
C GLN A 424 41.56 3.43 -14.35
N LYS A 425 41.15 4.64 -13.94
CA LYS A 425 41.77 5.37 -12.84
C LYS A 425 41.16 4.93 -11.51
N VAL A 426 42.02 4.64 -10.54
CA VAL A 426 41.61 4.18 -9.21
C VAL A 426 42.31 5.00 -8.13
N PRO A 427 41.68 5.26 -6.97
CA PRO A 427 42.33 5.99 -5.90
C PRO A 427 43.45 5.13 -5.30
N LEU A 428 44.65 5.71 -5.17
CA LEU A 428 45.82 4.97 -4.69
C LEU A 428 45.59 4.35 -3.31
N CYS A 429 44.79 5.01 -2.44
CA CYS A 429 44.51 4.48 -1.10
C CYS A 429 43.75 3.15 -1.11
N ALA A 430 42.83 2.93 -2.06
CA ALA A 430 42.22 1.60 -2.23
C ALA A 430 43.17 0.64 -2.93
N ASP A 431 44.01 1.17 -3.83
CA ASP A 431 44.94 0.40 -4.65
C ASP A 431 46.20 -0.09 -3.91
N LEU A 432 46.51 0.48 -2.74
CA LEU A 432 47.54 -0.04 -1.85
C LEU A 432 47.25 -1.48 -1.40
N PHE A 433 45.99 -1.90 -1.41
CA PHE A 433 45.63 -3.30 -1.25
C PHE A 433 45.82 -4.08 -2.55
N THR A 434 46.51 -5.21 -2.43
CA THR A 434 46.70 -6.18 -3.49
C THR A 434 45.54 -7.18 -3.53
N SER A 435 45.46 -7.95 -4.62
CA SER A 435 44.56 -9.11 -4.69
C SER A 435 44.88 -10.12 -3.57
N ASP A 436 46.16 -10.32 -3.23
CA ASP A 436 46.59 -11.16 -2.11
C ASP A 436 46.04 -10.70 -0.75
N ASP A 437 46.00 -9.39 -0.47
CA ASP A 437 45.44 -8.87 0.78
C ASP A 437 43.95 -9.24 0.93
N VAL A 438 43.20 -9.16 -0.17
CA VAL A 438 41.78 -9.56 -0.23
C VAL A 438 41.68 -11.08 -0.02
N LEU A 439 42.51 -11.87 -0.71
CA LEU A 439 42.55 -13.34 -0.56
C LEU A 439 42.86 -13.76 0.88
N PHE A 440 43.83 -13.11 1.52
CA PHE A 440 44.16 -13.38 2.92
C PHE A 440 43.00 -13.00 3.85
N ALA A 441 42.29 -11.91 3.58
CA ALA A 441 41.11 -11.53 4.34
C ALA A 441 39.98 -12.57 4.24
N ILE A 442 39.72 -13.13 3.05
CA ILE A 442 38.77 -14.26 2.87
C ILE A 442 39.25 -15.46 3.68
N LYS A 443 40.50 -15.90 3.46
CA LYS A 443 41.08 -17.10 4.08
C LYS A 443 41.11 -17.04 5.61
N ARG A 444 41.18 -15.85 6.21
CA ARG A 444 41.09 -15.68 7.68
C ARG A 444 39.78 -16.21 8.27
N TYR A 445 38.65 -16.10 7.56
CA TYR A 445 37.37 -16.64 8.06
C TYR A 445 37.37 -18.16 8.12
N TYR A 446 37.97 -18.82 7.13
CA TYR A 446 38.13 -20.27 7.06
C TYR A 446 39.18 -20.77 8.05
N LYS A 447 40.37 -20.16 8.07
CA LYS A 447 41.44 -20.48 9.02
C LYS A 447 41.02 -20.26 10.48
N GLY A 448 40.21 -19.24 10.73
CA GLY A 448 39.64 -18.94 12.04
C GLY A 448 38.46 -19.85 12.43
N GLY A 449 38.00 -20.73 11.54
CA GLY A 449 36.92 -21.69 11.79
C GLY A 449 35.50 -21.10 11.83
N ARG A 450 35.32 -19.82 11.47
CA ARG A 450 33.98 -19.23 11.34
C ARG A 450 33.25 -19.79 10.12
N LEU A 451 34.01 -20.01 9.04
CA LEU A 451 33.58 -20.72 7.85
C LEU A 451 34.38 -22.02 7.74
N LYS A 452 33.85 -22.98 6.99
CA LYS A 452 34.52 -24.25 6.70
C LYS A 452 34.37 -24.54 5.22
N GLU A 453 35.46 -24.96 4.61
CA GLU A 453 35.47 -25.23 3.17
C GLU A 453 34.47 -26.33 2.79
N GLY A 454 33.65 -26.07 1.77
CA GLY A 454 32.64 -27.00 1.27
C GLY A 454 31.38 -27.15 2.12
N GLU A 455 31.31 -26.54 3.32
CA GLU A 455 30.10 -26.56 4.16
C GLU A 455 29.28 -25.28 3.93
N VAL A 456 27.97 -25.42 3.69
CA VAL A 456 27.06 -24.27 3.58
C VAL A 456 26.95 -23.56 4.92
N SER A 457 27.24 -22.26 4.95
CA SER A 457 27.04 -21.47 6.16
C SER A 457 25.54 -21.41 6.51
N GLY A 458 25.19 -21.63 7.78
CA GLY A 458 23.80 -21.58 8.22
C GLY A 458 23.14 -20.22 8.00
N LYS A 459 21.80 -20.21 8.02
CA LYS A 459 20.99 -18.99 7.98
C LYS A 459 21.36 -18.05 9.13
N SER A 460 21.20 -16.75 8.91
CA SER A 460 21.41 -15.78 9.99
C SER A 460 20.40 -16.00 11.11
N LYS A 461 20.87 -15.93 12.36
CA LYS A 461 20.01 -15.90 13.55
C LYS A 461 19.70 -14.47 14.03
N LEU A 462 20.28 -13.45 13.40
CA LEU A 462 20.12 -12.04 13.81
C LEU A 462 19.02 -11.30 13.05
N VAL A 463 18.46 -11.91 12.01
CA VAL A 463 17.34 -11.35 11.25
C VAL A 463 16.05 -11.53 12.06
N ASN A 464 15.21 -10.49 12.08
CA ASN A 464 13.91 -10.59 12.73
C ASN A 464 12.96 -11.39 11.82
N VAL A 465 12.48 -12.53 12.30
CA VAL A 465 11.51 -13.37 11.58
C VAL A 465 10.14 -13.16 12.21
N VAL A 466 9.16 -12.76 11.39
CA VAL A 466 7.78 -12.55 11.83
C VAL A 466 6.86 -13.64 11.27
N LYS A 467 5.86 -14.04 12.05
CA LYS A 467 4.78 -14.92 11.58
C LYS A 467 3.76 -14.07 10.85
N GLU A 468 3.39 -14.43 9.62
CA GLU A 468 2.33 -13.73 8.91
C GLU A 468 0.98 -13.89 9.61
N ALA A 469 0.20 -12.81 9.66
CA ALA A 469 -1.25 -12.91 9.49
C ALA A 469 -1.49 -12.98 7.98
N MET A 470 -1.82 -14.17 7.46
CA MET A 470 -1.95 -14.38 6.02
C MET A 470 -3.02 -13.46 5.41
N PRO A 471 -2.73 -12.71 4.34
CA PRO A 471 -3.77 -12.14 3.50
C PRO A 471 -4.51 -13.28 2.78
N GLY A 472 -5.82 -13.38 3.03
CA GLY A 472 -6.79 -14.36 2.54
C GLY A 472 -6.34 -15.37 1.47
N ARG A 473 -6.03 -16.60 1.90
CA ARG A 473 -6.07 -17.79 1.04
C ARG A 473 -7.53 -18.12 0.71
N VAL A 474 -7.89 -18.05 -0.57
CA VAL A 474 -9.00 -18.83 -1.11
C VAL A 474 -8.38 -20.15 -1.58
N PHE A 475 -8.90 -21.28 -1.11
CA PHE A 475 -8.43 -22.66 -1.33
C PHE A 475 -7.42 -23.25 -0.33
N ASP A 476 -7.72 -23.18 0.97
CA ASP A 476 -7.20 -24.15 1.95
C ASP A 476 -8.18 -25.33 2.10
N GLN A 477 -8.51 -26.05 1.02
CA GLN A 477 -9.09 -27.41 1.10
C GLN A 477 -8.79 -28.21 -0.19
N ILE A 478 -7.53 -28.53 -0.44
CA ILE A 478 -7.18 -29.60 -1.38
C ILE A 478 -6.44 -30.67 -0.58
N LYS A 479 -7.09 -31.84 -0.43
CA LYS A 479 -6.50 -33.01 0.22
C LYS A 479 -5.24 -33.42 -0.56
N LYS A 480 -4.11 -33.58 0.15
CA LYS A 480 -2.92 -34.27 -0.38
C LYS A 480 -3.32 -35.65 -0.91
N GLY A 481 -3.39 -35.78 -2.23
CA GLY A 481 -3.41 -37.06 -2.91
C GLY A 481 -2.03 -37.71 -2.81
N ALA A 482 -1.98 -39.04 -2.74
CA ALA A 482 -0.75 -39.81 -2.61
C ALA A 482 0.23 -39.56 -3.78
N PRO A 483 1.55 -39.69 -3.56
CA PRO A 483 2.54 -39.53 -4.62
C PRO A 483 2.32 -40.56 -5.72
N VAL A 484 2.32 -40.11 -6.97
CA VAL A 484 2.29 -41.00 -8.15
C VAL A 484 3.66 -41.65 -8.25
N ASN A 485 3.70 -42.99 -8.27
CA ASN A 485 4.93 -43.77 -8.37
C ASN A 485 5.74 -43.36 -9.59
N ASN A 486 7.02 -43.06 -9.34
CA ASN A 486 8.03 -42.87 -10.36
C ASN A 486 8.37 -44.22 -11.03
N GLU A 487 8.73 -44.08 -12.31
CA GLU A 487 9.44 -45.02 -13.17
C GLU A 487 8.58 -45.91 -14.08
N LEU A 488 8.85 -45.72 -15.37
CA LEU A 488 8.58 -46.58 -16.52
C LEU A 488 7.12 -46.59 -17.01
N GLU A 489 6.79 -45.64 -17.91
CA GLU A 489 6.00 -45.92 -19.14
C GLU A 489 5.66 -44.69 -20.03
N PHE A 490 6.16 -43.47 -19.78
CA PHE A 490 5.90 -42.31 -20.68
C PHE A 490 6.86 -42.21 -21.88
N GLY A 491 7.28 -43.34 -22.46
CA GLY A 491 7.99 -43.35 -23.76
C GLY A 491 9.29 -42.54 -23.85
N GLY A 492 9.96 -42.24 -22.73
CA GLY A 492 11.20 -41.46 -22.68
C GLY A 492 11.06 -40.00 -22.19
N PHE A 493 9.85 -39.53 -21.85
CA PHE A 493 9.64 -38.23 -21.22
C PHE A 493 9.71 -38.32 -19.68
N THR A 494 10.31 -37.31 -19.04
CA THR A 494 10.43 -37.21 -17.58
C THR A 494 9.93 -35.85 -17.08
N PHE A 495 9.39 -35.79 -15.87
CA PHE A 495 9.03 -34.51 -15.24
C PHE A 495 10.26 -33.60 -15.08
N GLY A 496 10.09 -32.31 -15.37
CA GLY A 496 11.15 -31.30 -15.30
C GLY A 496 12.10 -31.30 -16.50
N GLY A 497 13.22 -30.56 -16.40
CA GLY A 497 14.29 -30.59 -17.42
C GLY A 497 13.86 -30.23 -18.84
N SER A 498 13.06 -29.17 -19.01
CA SER A 498 12.38 -28.68 -20.24
C SER A 498 10.95 -29.20 -20.50
N SER A 499 10.45 -30.14 -19.69
CA SER A 499 9.03 -30.53 -19.62
C SER A 499 8.33 -29.94 -18.38
N ILE A 500 7.00 -30.08 -18.29
CA ILE A 500 6.23 -29.71 -17.10
C ILE A 500 6.75 -30.44 -15.83
N THR A 501 6.62 -29.79 -14.68
CA THR A 501 6.97 -30.40 -13.38
C THR A 501 5.81 -31.24 -12.83
N ASP A 502 6.10 -32.10 -11.86
CA ASP A 502 5.10 -32.84 -11.08
C ASP A 502 4.08 -31.89 -10.42
N LYS A 503 4.55 -30.77 -9.86
CA LYS A 503 3.69 -29.73 -9.26
C LYS A 503 2.85 -28.99 -10.28
N ASP A 504 3.39 -28.71 -11.46
CA ASP A 504 2.58 -28.16 -12.57
C ASP A 504 1.46 -29.14 -12.93
N TRP A 505 1.78 -30.43 -13.02
CA TRP A 505 0.80 -31.46 -13.33
C TRP A 505 -0.28 -31.62 -12.26
N GLU A 506 0.05 -31.55 -10.97
CA GLU A 506 -0.95 -31.56 -9.89
C GLU A 506 -1.98 -30.43 -10.05
N PHE A 507 -1.50 -29.21 -10.36
CA PHE A 507 -2.37 -28.06 -10.60
C PHE A 507 -3.18 -28.20 -11.89
N ILE A 508 -2.55 -28.61 -12.98
CA ILE A 508 -3.21 -28.84 -14.28
C ILE A 508 -4.32 -29.89 -14.14
N LYS A 509 -4.01 -31.02 -13.48
CA LYS A 509 -4.98 -32.10 -13.23
C LYS A 509 -6.17 -31.61 -12.41
N ALA A 510 -5.92 -30.83 -11.35
CA ALA A 510 -7.01 -30.26 -10.56
C ALA A 510 -7.93 -29.34 -11.40
N VAL A 511 -7.36 -28.54 -12.31
CA VAL A 511 -8.15 -27.69 -13.23
C VAL A 511 -8.92 -28.53 -14.26
N VAL A 512 -8.34 -29.60 -14.79
CA VAL A 512 -9.05 -30.53 -15.68
C VAL A 512 -10.25 -31.15 -14.96
N GLU A 513 -10.06 -31.61 -13.72
CA GLU A 513 -11.11 -32.20 -12.90
C GLU A 513 -12.21 -31.17 -12.56
N GLU A 514 -11.83 -29.93 -12.21
CA GLU A 514 -12.76 -28.84 -11.90
C GLU A 514 -13.58 -28.41 -13.13
N THR A 515 -12.93 -28.30 -14.29
CA THR A 515 -13.60 -27.92 -15.55
C THR A 515 -14.42 -29.06 -16.16
N GLY A 516 -14.22 -30.30 -15.69
CA GLY A 516 -14.81 -31.49 -16.28
C GLY A 516 -14.39 -31.72 -17.74
N ALA A 517 -13.22 -31.20 -18.13
CA ALA A 517 -12.77 -31.18 -19.51
C ALA A 517 -12.59 -32.61 -20.05
N LYS A 518 -13.11 -32.88 -21.26
CA LYS A 518 -12.97 -34.16 -21.95
C LYS A 518 -12.18 -34.04 -23.23
N ARG A 519 -12.17 -32.84 -23.84
CA ARG A 519 -11.52 -32.54 -25.10
C ARG A 519 -10.57 -31.36 -24.96
N ILE A 520 -9.27 -31.63 -25.10
CA ILE A 520 -8.17 -30.68 -24.87
C ILE A 520 -7.59 -30.21 -26.20
N LEU A 521 -7.45 -28.90 -26.34
CA LEU A 521 -6.62 -28.27 -27.36
C LEU A 521 -5.25 -27.96 -26.76
N GLU A 522 -4.22 -28.62 -27.23
CA GLU A 522 -2.86 -28.39 -26.75
C GLU A 522 -2.02 -27.72 -27.85
N ILE A 523 -1.24 -26.71 -27.47
CA ILE A 523 -0.20 -26.14 -28.32
C ILE A 523 1.14 -26.44 -27.66
N GLY A 524 2.02 -27.17 -28.34
CA GLY A 524 3.26 -27.71 -27.78
C GLY A 524 3.08 -29.13 -27.29
N THR A 525 3.65 -30.09 -28.02
CA THR A 525 3.52 -31.50 -27.68
C THR A 525 4.67 -31.94 -26.76
N GLY A 526 4.37 -32.74 -25.74
CA GLY A 526 5.38 -33.23 -24.80
C GLY A 526 4.82 -34.18 -23.74
N LEU A 527 5.39 -34.12 -22.54
CA LEU A 527 4.95 -34.96 -21.41
C LEU A 527 3.48 -34.70 -21.03
N SER A 528 3.03 -33.44 -21.09
CA SER A 528 1.63 -33.04 -20.86
C SER A 528 0.67 -33.80 -21.76
N THR A 529 1.01 -33.97 -23.04
CA THR A 529 0.20 -34.70 -24.02
C THR A 529 -0.07 -36.13 -23.57
N LEU A 530 0.97 -36.82 -23.09
CA LEU A 530 0.89 -38.19 -22.62
C LEU A 530 0.06 -38.29 -21.34
N LEU A 531 0.23 -37.32 -20.45
CA LEU A 531 -0.49 -37.26 -19.19
C LEU A 531 -1.98 -36.97 -19.38
N PHE A 532 -2.36 -36.03 -20.26
CA PHE A 532 -3.76 -35.80 -20.63
C PHE A 532 -4.39 -37.04 -21.27
N ASN A 533 -3.68 -37.71 -22.19
CA ASN A 533 -4.18 -38.94 -22.79
C ASN A 533 -4.33 -40.08 -21.76
N SER A 534 -3.44 -40.16 -20.77
CA SER A 534 -3.54 -41.15 -19.68
C SER A 534 -4.77 -40.97 -18.79
N LEU A 535 -5.33 -39.76 -18.74
CA LEU A 535 -6.61 -39.46 -18.08
C LEU A 535 -7.82 -39.85 -18.95
N GLY A 536 -7.61 -40.43 -20.14
CA GLY A 536 -8.66 -40.81 -21.07
C GLY A 536 -9.30 -39.62 -21.81
N LEU A 537 -8.60 -38.49 -21.89
CA LEU A 537 -9.08 -37.28 -22.56
C LEU A 537 -8.81 -37.35 -24.07
N GLN A 538 -9.68 -36.75 -24.86
CA GLN A 538 -9.40 -36.51 -26.27
C GLN A 538 -8.45 -35.31 -26.42
N VAL A 539 -7.23 -35.54 -26.88
CA VAL A 539 -6.18 -34.51 -26.98
C VAL A 539 -5.87 -34.25 -28.45
N ILE A 540 -6.03 -32.99 -28.87
CA ILE A 540 -5.56 -32.51 -30.16
C ILE A 540 -4.41 -31.56 -29.91
N SER A 541 -3.19 -32.03 -30.15
CA SER A 541 -1.94 -31.33 -29.87
C SER A 541 -1.32 -30.83 -31.16
N PHE A 542 -1.00 -29.54 -31.23
CA PHE A 542 -0.36 -28.91 -32.37
C PHE A 542 1.11 -28.64 -32.08
N GLU A 543 1.99 -29.13 -32.96
CA GLU A 543 3.43 -29.01 -32.79
C GLU A 543 4.10 -28.49 -34.07
N THR A 544 4.99 -27.51 -33.88
CA THR A 544 5.77 -26.90 -34.96
C THR A 544 7.00 -27.73 -35.35
N CYS A 545 7.54 -28.51 -34.41
CA CYS A 545 8.71 -29.35 -34.63
C CYS A 545 8.32 -30.73 -35.18
N GLN A 546 8.61 -30.99 -36.46
CA GLN A 546 8.33 -32.29 -37.09
C GLN A 546 9.00 -33.47 -36.37
N GLN A 547 10.18 -33.26 -35.78
CA GLN A 547 10.88 -34.31 -35.02
C GLN A 547 10.09 -34.73 -33.77
N ASP A 548 9.44 -33.79 -33.08
CA ASP A 548 8.66 -34.10 -31.87
C ASP A 548 7.31 -34.73 -32.23
N VAL A 549 6.71 -34.34 -33.36
CA VAL A 549 5.58 -35.06 -33.96
C VAL A 549 5.95 -36.52 -34.27
N ASP A 550 7.10 -36.74 -34.92
CA ASP A 550 7.55 -38.07 -35.31
C ASP A 550 7.90 -38.92 -34.08
N LYS A 551 8.53 -38.34 -33.05
CA LYS A 551 8.77 -39.00 -31.75
C LYS A 551 7.46 -39.44 -31.09
N MET A 552 6.46 -38.57 -31.05
CA MET A 552 5.16 -38.88 -30.43
C MET A 552 4.42 -39.98 -31.19
N LYS A 553 4.48 -39.96 -32.53
CA LYS A 553 3.98 -41.06 -33.38
C LYS A 553 4.76 -42.35 -33.20
N ALA A 554 6.06 -42.30 -32.93
CA ALA A 554 6.89 -43.48 -32.67
C ALA A 554 6.59 -44.11 -31.31
N ILE A 555 6.32 -43.29 -30.27
CA ILE A 555 5.91 -43.77 -28.95
C ILE A 555 4.49 -44.35 -28.99
N TYR A 556 3.60 -43.78 -29.81
CA TYR A 556 2.21 -44.23 -30.00
C TYR A 556 1.89 -44.57 -31.48
N PRO A 557 2.38 -45.71 -32.00
CA PRO A 557 2.33 -46.05 -33.43
C PRO A 557 0.97 -46.56 -33.96
N LYS A 558 -0.06 -46.67 -33.11
CA LYS A 558 -1.43 -47.03 -33.53
C LYS A 558 -2.37 -45.84 -33.31
N PRO A 559 -3.37 -45.62 -34.18
CA PRO A 559 -4.34 -44.55 -33.99
C PRO A 559 -5.18 -44.86 -32.75
N TYR A 560 -4.82 -44.26 -31.63
CA TYR A 560 -5.78 -44.12 -30.53
C TYR A 560 -6.86 -43.17 -31.05
N PRO A 561 -8.14 -43.53 -30.93
CA PRO A 561 -9.23 -42.74 -31.50
C PRO A 561 -9.30 -41.31 -30.94
N ASP A 562 -8.58 -41.03 -29.84
CA ASP A 562 -8.70 -39.82 -29.05
C ASP A 562 -7.40 -39.01 -28.89
N LEU A 563 -6.25 -39.42 -29.45
CA LEU A 563 -5.03 -38.60 -29.44
C LEU A 563 -4.57 -38.26 -30.86
N TYR A 564 -4.52 -36.97 -31.17
CA TYR A 564 -4.12 -36.44 -32.48
C TYR A 564 -2.98 -35.44 -32.30
N VAL A 565 -1.80 -35.76 -32.85
CA VAL A 565 -0.66 -34.83 -32.92
C VAL A 565 -0.53 -34.32 -34.35
N ILE A 566 -0.76 -33.02 -34.54
CA ILE A 566 -0.88 -32.38 -35.85
C ILE A 566 0.31 -31.43 -36.05
N PRO A 567 1.07 -31.55 -37.16
CA PRO A 567 2.08 -30.57 -37.52
C PRO A 567 1.45 -29.19 -37.73
N TRP A 568 2.06 -28.13 -37.20
CA TRP A 568 1.54 -26.77 -37.29
C TRP A 568 2.59 -25.80 -37.81
N ASN A 569 2.20 -24.93 -38.75
CA ASN A 569 3.06 -23.90 -39.32
C ASN A 569 3.34 -22.69 -38.39
N GLY A 570 2.80 -22.68 -37.17
CA GLY A 570 3.00 -21.60 -36.20
C GLY A 570 2.17 -20.34 -36.44
N LYS A 571 1.28 -20.31 -37.45
CA LYS A 571 0.50 -19.12 -37.81
C LYS A 571 -1.01 -19.33 -37.73
N ASN A 572 -1.52 -20.43 -38.30
CA ASN A 572 -2.96 -20.69 -38.36
C ASN A 572 -3.25 -22.17 -38.14
N LEU A 573 -4.09 -22.50 -37.17
CA LEU A 573 -4.46 -23.90 -36.88
C LEU A 573 -5.31 -24.53 -38.00
N MET A 574 -6.01 -23.71 -38.79
CA MET A 574 -6.94 -24.16 -39.83
C MET A 574 -6.28 -24.65 -41.13
N SER A 575 -5.03 -24.28 -41.41
CA SER A 575 -4.38 -24.72 -42.65
C SER A 575 -3.90 -26.16 -42.60
N ASP A 576 -3.64 -26.66 -41.39
CA ASP A 576 -2.92 -27.92 -41.17
C ASP A 576 -3.79 -28.98 -40.45
N ALA A 577 -5.01 -28.61 -40.01
CA ALA A 577 -6.00 -29.50 -39.39
C ALA A 577 -7.10 -29.92 -40.37
N ARG A 578 -7.72 -31.10 -40.17
CA ARG A 578 -8.92 -31.48 -40.94
C ARG A 578 -10.11 -30.63 -40.46
N PRO A 579 -10.98 -30.15 -41.38
CA PRO A 579 -12.10 -29.25 -41.02
C PRO A 579 -13.00 -29.79 -39.89
N THR A 580 -13.28 -31.09 -39.89
CA THR A 580 -14.12 -31.76 -38.88
C THR A 580 -13.49 -31.78 -37.48
N ASP A 581 -12.18 -31.66 -37.36
CA ASP A 581 -11.46 -31.75 -36.09
C ASP A 581 -11.55 -30.41 -35.30
N LEU A 582 -11.93 -29.30 -35.95
CA LEU A 582 -12.05 -27.96 -35.34
C LEU A 582 -13.49 -27.40 -35.34
N GLU A 583 -14.48 -28.14 -35.84
CA GLU A 583 -15.89 -27.71 -35.90
C GLU A 583 -16.60 -27.62 -34.54
N ARG A 584 -16.06 -28.26 -33.49
CA ARG A 584 -16.56 -28.17 -32.11
C ARG A 584 -15.56 -27.44 -31.22
N LYS A 585 -16.03 -26.50 -30.39
CA LYS A 585 -15.21 -25.84 -29.34
C LYS A 585 -14.57 -26.90 -28.44
N PHE A 586 -13.35 -26.63 -27.98
CA PHE A 586 -12.66 -27.49 -27.01
C PHE A 586 -13.01 -27.07 -25.59
N ASP A 587 -12.97 -28.02 -24.66
CA ASP A 587 -13.36 -27.78 -23.27
C ASP A 587 -12.29 -26.98 -22.51
N LEU A 588 -11.02 -27.21 -22.85
CA LEU A 588 -9.88 -26.57 -22.23
C LEU A 588 -8.70 -26.49 -23.21
N ALA A 589 -8.08 -25.31 -23.29
CA ALA A 589 -6.81 -25.12 -23.97
C ALA A 589 -5.64 -25.24 -22.99
N PHE A 590 -4.57 -25.90 -23.41
CA PHE A 590 -3.28 -25.87 -22.72
C PHE A 590 -2.20 -25.28 -23.64
N ILE A 591 -1.62 -24.16 -23.24
CA ILE A 591 -0.56 -23.48 -23.99
C ILE A 591 0.79 -23.79 -23.34
N ASP A 592 1.57 -24.64 -24.00
CA ASP A 592 2.91 -25.07 -23.56
C ASP A 592 3.99 -24.85 -24.64
N GLY A 593 3.64 -24.59 -25.91
CA GLY A 593 4.60 -24.55 -27.03
C GLY A 593 4.76 -23.24 -27.84
N PRO A 594 5.81 -23.13 -28.68
CA PRO A 594 6.99 -24.01 -28.75
C PRO A 594 8.23 -23.39 -28.07
N ALA A 595 9.23 -24.23 -27.78
CA ALA A 595 10.51 -23.80 -27.20
C ALA A 595 11.21 -22.77 -28.11
N GLY A 596 11.67 -21.66 -27.52
CA GLY A 596 12.29 -20.55 -28.25
C GLY A 596 11.38 -19.34 -28.48
N GLY A 597 10.07 -19.45 -28.22
CA GLY A 597 9.14 -18.31 -28.17
C GLY A 597 8.70 -17.75 -29.53
N GLU A 598 9.25 -18.25 -30.64
CA GLU A 598 8.72 -18.00 -31.98
C GLU A 598 7.30 -18.60 -32.06
N ASN A 599 6.34 -17.84 -32.61
CA ASN A 599 4.93 -18.24 -32.75
C ASN A 599 4.05 -18.23 -31.49
N ARG A 600 4.55 -17.71 -30.35
CA ARG A 600 3.76 -17.60 -29.10
C ARG A 600 2.58 -16.63 -29.24
N GLY A 601 2.73 -15.51 -29.94
CA GLY A 601 1.62 -14.58 -30.22
C GLY A 601 0.46 -15.23 -30.98
N PRO A 602 0.73 -15.85 -32.16
CA PRO A 602 -0.27 -16.63 -32.89
C PRO A 602 -0.91 -17.73 -32.06
N ALA A 603 -0.17 -18.46 -31.22
CA ALA A 603 -0.74 -19.47 -30.33
C ALA A 603 -1.85 -18.86 -29.46
N PHE A 604 -1.53 -17.85 -28.65
CA PHE A 604 -2.49 -17.16 -27.78
C PHE A 604 -3.68 -16.60 -28.55
N GLU A 605 -3.46 -16.00 -29.71
CA GLU A 605 -4.54 -15.49 -30.55
C GLU A 605 -5.49 -16.61 -31.01
N GLN A 606 -4.95 -17.73 -31.47
CA GLN A 606 -5.76 -18.84 -32.00
C GLN A 606 -6.55 -19.54 -30.89
N VAL A 607 -5.93 -19.90 -29.75
CA VAL A 607 -6.67 -20.59 -28.67
C VAL A 607 -7.82 -19.76 -28.10
N THR A 608 -7.70 -18.42 -28.04
CA THR A 608 -8.83 -17.56 -27.61
C THR A 608 -10.04 -17.61 -28.52
N ARG A 609 -9.91 -18.12 -29.75
CA ARG A 609 -11.03 -18.31 -30.70
C ARG A 609 -11.76 -19.64 -30.49
N TYR A 610 -11.09 -20.63 -29.92
CA TYR A 610 -11.58 -22.02 -29.87
C TYR A 610 -11.85 -22.54 -28.46
N CYS A 611 -11.45 -21.81 -27.42
CA CYS A 611 -11.57 -22.23 -26.01
C CYS A 611 -11.99 -21.10 -25.08
N ASP A 612 -12.92 -21.41 -24.19
CA ASP A 612 -13.35 -20.48 -23.13
C ASP A 612 -12.60 -20.73 -21.81
N ASN A 613 -11.93 -21.88 -21.66
CA ASN A 613 -11.03 -22.19 -20.55
C ASN A 613 -9.59 -22.32 -21.09
N ILE A 614 -8.63 -21.63 -20.49
CA ILE A 614 -7.24 -21.58 -20.98
C ILE A 614 -6.27 -21.74 -19.81
N LEU A 615 -5.43 -22.76 -19.86
CA LEU A 615 -4.26 -22.95 -19.02
C LEU A 615 -3.01 -22.50 -19.78
N VAL A 616 -2.18 -21.69 -19.11
CA VAL A 616 -0.91 -21.20 -19.64
C VAL A 616 0.21 -21.71 -18.76
N HIS A 617 1.09 -22.55 -19.33
CA HIS A 617 2.31 -22.96 -18.66
C HIS A 617 3.34 -21.82 -18.67
N ASP A 618 4.15 -21.74 -17.61
CA ASP A 618 5.17 -20.70 -17.44
C ASP A 618 4.67 -19.24 -17.54
N ALA A 619 3.39 -19.00 -17.18
CA ALA A 619 2.70 -17.70 -17.26
C ALA A 619 3.42 -16.52 -16.58
N GLY A 620 4.37 -16.80 -15.69
CA GLY A 620 5.20 -15.78 -15.03
C GLY A 620 6.38 -15.25 -15.86
N ARG A 621 6.75 -15.91 -16.98
CA ARG A 621 7.87 -15.51 -17.84
C ARG A 621 7.49 -14.31 -18.71
N ALA A 622 8.49 -13.50 -19.08
CA ALA A 622 8.27 -12.25 -19.80
C ALA A 622 7.57 -12.41 -21.17
N PRO A 623 7.88 -13.42 -22.01
CA PRO A 623 7.14 -13.65 -23.26
C PRO A 623 5.67 -13.98 -23.01
N GLU A 624 5.37 -14.84 -22.05
CA GLU A 624 4.02 -15.25 -21.68
C GLU A 624 3.22 -14.07 -21.13
N LYS A 625 3.80 -13.27 -20.22
CA LYS A 625 3.15 -12.06 -19.69
C LYS A 625 2.74 -11.09 -20.80
N LYS A 626 3.62 -10.82 -21.76
CA LYS A 626 3.33 -9.95 -22.91
C LYS A 626 2.10 -10.42 -23.69
N TRP A 627 1.98 -11.72 -23.94
CA TRP A 627 0.87 -12.27 -24.73
C TRP A 627 -0.40 -12.48 -23.90
N ILE A 628 -0.28 -12.80 -22.61
CA ILE A 628 -1.38 -12.78 -21.64
C ILE A 628 -2.01 -11.39 -21.60
N GLU A 629 -1.20 -10.34 -21.44
CA GLU A 629 -1.67 -8.95 -21.41
C GLU A 629 -2.36 -8.56 -22.72
N LYS A 630 -1.82 -8.98 -23.86
CA LYS A 630 -2.37 -8.62 -25.18
C LYS A 630 -3.64 -9.39 -25.54
N TYR A 631 -3.71 -10.69 -25.28
CA TYR A 631 -4.75 -11.56 -25.83
C TYR A 631 -5.70 -12.13 -24.78
N LEU A 632 -5.23 -12.38 -23.54
CA LEU A 632 -6.06 -12.95 -22.48
C LEU A 632 -6.71 -11.88 -21.63
N ILE A 633 -5.95 -10.95 -21.03
CA ILE A 633 -6.50 -9.93 -20.11
C ILE A 633 -7.71 -9.16 -20.69
N PRO A 634 -7.76 -8.81 -21.98
CA PRO A 634 -8.92 -8.10 -22.53
C PRO A 634 -10.22 -8.92 -22.54
N LYS A 635 -10.14 -10.26 -22.53
CA LYS A 635 -11.29 -11.15 -22.76
C LYS A 635 -11.47 -12.25 -21.70
N PHE A 636 -10.45 -12.56 -20.92
CA PHE A 636 -10.38 -13.66 -19.97
C PHE A 636 -9.95 -13.15 -18.60
N SER A 637 -10.55 -13.72 -17.56
CA SER A 637 -10.18 -13.45 -16.17
C SER A 637 -9.22 -14.54 -15.67
N LYS A 638 -8.12 -14.14 -15.01
CA LYS A 638 -7.26 -15.08 -14.29
C LYS A 638 -8.01 -15.60 -13.08
N VAL A 639 -8.30 -16.90 -13.05
CA VAL A 639 -9.07 -17.56 -11.99
C VAL A 639 -8.16 -18.07 -10.90
N ALA A 640 -7.07 -18.72 -11.29
CA ALA A 640 -6.14 -19.34 -10.36
C ALA A 640 -4.72 -19.36 -10.93
N GLN A 641 -3.74 -19.54 -10.07
CA GLN A 641 -2.35 -19.75 -10.45
C GLN A 641 -1.74 -20.72 -9.45
N GLY A 642 -1.03 -21.73 -9.95
CA GLY A 642 -0.49 -22.82 -9.13
C GLY A 642 0.55 -23.66 -9.86
N GLY A 643 1.00 -24.70 -9.19
CA GLY A 643 2.18 -25.46 -9.62
C GLY A 643 3.46 -24.66 -9.47
N HIS A 644 4.41 -24.82 -10.41
CA HIS A 644 5.63 -24.04 -10.44
C HIS A 644 5.36 -22.66 -11.06
N ARG A 645 4.73 -22.59 -12.24
CA ARG A 645 4.42 -21.32 -12.93
C ARG A 645 3.17 -21.38 -13.85
N THR A 646 2.18 -22.19 -13.53
CA THR A 646 0.99 -22.36 -14.39
C THR A 646 -0.15 -21.44 -13.95
N ALA A 647 -0.83 -20.78 -14.88
CA ALA A 647 -1.98 -19.92 -14.59
C ALA A 647 -3.22 -20.37 -15.38
N PHE A 648 -4.37 -20.31 -14.72
CA PHE A 648 -5.67 -20.68 -15.27
C PHE A 648 -6.54 -19.45 -15.52
N PHE A 649 -7.10 -19.37 -16.72
CA PHE A 649 -7.95 -18.28 -17.19
C PHE A 649 -9.27 -18.83 -17.72
N LYS A 650 -10.35 -18.11 -17.45
CA LYS A 650 -11.68 -18.39 -18.01
C LYS A 650 -12.20 -17.16 -18.76
N LEU A 651 -12.92 -17.36 -19.86
CA LEU A 651 -13.50 -16.28 -20.67
C LEU A 651 -14.37 -15.43 -19.76
N ALA A 652 -14.12 -14.13 -19.73
CA ALA A 652 -14.78 -13.20 -18.81
C ALA A 652 -16.31 -13.24 -18.97
N GLU A 653 -16.83 -13.55 -20.16
CA GLU A 653 -18.24 -13.82 -20.41
C GLU A 653 -18.73 -15.15 -19.82
N VAL A 654 -17.98 -16.26 -19.88
CA VAL A 654 -18.38 -17.51 -19.20
C VAL A 654 -18.28 -17.37 -17.67
N VAL A 655 -17.28 -16.63 -17.18
CA VAL A 655 -17.20 -16.23 -15.76
C VAL A 655 -18.36 -15.30 -15.39
N LYS A 656 -18.89 -14.51 -16.34
CA LYS A 656 -20.13 -13.73 -16.17
C LYS A 656 -21.36 -14.62 -16.23
N VAL A 657 -21.52 -15.54 -17.18
CA VAL A 657 -22.67 -16.45 -17.38
C VAL A 657 -22.83 -17.44 -16.22
N GLU A 658 -21.75 -18.08 -15.74
CA GLU A 658 -21.78 -18.88 -14.51
C GLU A 658 -22.07 -18.03 -13.25
N LYS A 659 -21.77 -16.72 -13.30
CA LYS A 659 -22.13 -15.75 -12.24
C LYS A 659 -23.50 -15.07 -12.46
N GLU A 660 -24.12 -15.25 -13.62
CA GLU A 660 -25.33 -14.56 -14.11
C GLU A 660 -26.58 -15.43 -14.09
N GLU A 661 -26.54 -16.66 -13.59
CA GLU A 661 -27.75 -17.30 -13.06
C GLU A 661 -28.17 -16.62 -11.74
N LYS A 662 -28.68 -15.39 -11.93
CA LYS A 662 -29.67 -14.58 -11.18
C LYS A 662 -29.34 -13.08 -11.34
N ILE A 663 -29.30 -12.56 -12.57
CA ILE A 663 -29.47 -11.11 -12.80
C ILE A 663 -30.82 -10.90 -13.50
N LYS A 664 -31.79 -10.34 -12.78
CA LYS A 664 -33.09 -9.92 -13.34
C LYS A 664 -32.84 -8.75 -14.30
N VAL A 665 -33.40 -8.78 -15.50
CA VAL A 665 -33.43 -7.62 -16.41
C VAL A 665 -34.40 -6.57 -15.84
N PHE A 666 -34.02 -5.29 -15.79
CA PHE A 666 -34.92 -4.21 -15.36
C PHE A 666 -35.81 -3.79 -16.52
N GLU A 667 -37.10 -4.12 -16.43
CA GLU A 667 -38.12 -3.59 -17.34
C GLU A 667 -38.76 -2.33 -16.70
N SER A 668 -38.94 -1.26 -17.48
CA SER A 668 -39.53 -0.02 -16.95
C SER A 668 -40.97 -0.26 -16.48
N SER A 669 -41.23 0.00 -15.21
CA SER A 669 -42.56 -0.10 -14.60
C SER A 669 -43.22 1.27 -14.43
N ASP A 670 -44.55 1.32 -14.38
CA ASP A 670 -45.33 2.52 -14.01
C ASP A 670 -45.12 2.98 -12.53
N LYS A 671 -44.32 2.25 -11.74
CA LYS A 671 -44.01 2.58 -10.35
C LYS A 671 -42.90 3.64 -10.26
N PRO A 672 -42.94 4.50 -9.23
CA PRO A 672 -41.88 5.49 -9.01
C PRO A 672 -40.54 4.81 -8.73
N LEU A 673 -39.46 5.35 -9.29
CA LEU A 673 -38.11 4.78 -9.29
C LEU A 673 -37.19 5.51 -8.32
N ILE A 674 -36.62 4.77 -7.37
CA ILE A 674 -35.47 5.21 -6.58
C ILE A 674 -34.19 4.49 -7.01
N LYS A 675 -33.15 5.26 -7.29
CA LYS A 675 -31.78 4.77 -7.50
C LYS A 675 -30.99 4.94 -6.22
N VAL A 676 -30.50 3.85 -5.66
CA VAL A 676 -29.64 3.85 -4.47
C VAL A 676 -28.20 3.59 -4.91
N VAL A 677 -27.29 4.49 -4.59
CA VAL A 677 -25.85 4.36 -4.90
C VAL A 677 -25.10 4.06 -3.61
N PHE A 678 -24.46 2.88 -3.53
CA PHE A 678 -23.73 2.42 -2.33
C PHE A 678 -22.82 1.22 -2.66
N ASN A 679 -21.67 1.04 -2.02
CA ASN A 679 -20.70 -0.01 -2.39
C ASN A 679 -21.09 -1.47 -2.04
N GLY A 680 -21.95 -1.67 -1.04
CA GLY A 680 -22.55 -2.98 -0.74
C GLY A 680 -21.61 -4.05 -0.25
N ARG A 681 -20.47 -3.70 0.36
CA ARG A 681 -19.46 -4.67 0.80
C ARG A 681 -19.50 -4.88 2.31
N GLY A 682 -19.83 -6.10 2.74
CA GLY A 682 -19.67 -6.54 4.13
C GLY A 682 -20.94 -6.51 4.99
N GLU A 683 -20.75 -6.46 6.32
CA GLU A 683 -21.82 -6.67 7.32
C GLU A 683 -21.98 -5.51 8.32
N GLY A 684 -21.44 -4.34 7.98
CA GLY A 684 -21.37 -3.18 8.85
C GLY A 684 -22.70 -2.42 9.01
N GLY A 685 -22.61 -1.31 9.73
CA GLY A 685 -23.76 -0.46 10.05
C GLY A 685 -24.39 0.18 8.82
N ALA A 686 -23.57 0.64 7.87
CA ALA A 686 -24.00 1.26 6.62
C ALA A 686 -24.74 0.25 5.73
N GLU A 687 -24.21 -0.97 5.59
CA GLU A 687 -24.81 -2.05 4.79
C GLU A 687 -26.18 -2.45 5.34
N ARG A 688 -26.34 -2.48 6.67
CA ARG A 688 -27.64 -2.70 7.33
C ARG A 688 -28.62 -1.56 7.06
N SER A 689 -28.16 -0.32 7.14
CA SER A 689 -29.00 0.86 6.91
C SER A 689 -29.53 0.91 5.46
N THR A 690 -28.65 0.74 4.48
CA THR A 690 -29.03 0.80 3.06
C THR A 690 -29.90 -0.39 2.65
N THR A 691 -29.60 -1.59 3.15
CA THR A 691 -30.45 -2.78 2.95
C THR A 691 -31.86 -2.56 3.49
N TRP A 692 -31.99 -2.01 4.71
CA TRP A 692 -33.29 -1.71 5.30
C TRP A 692 -34.06 -0.66 4.48
N ILE A 693 -33.39 0.43 4.08
CA ILE A 693 -34.01 1.48 3.25
C ILE A 693 -34.54 0.90 1.94
N MET A 694 -33.72 0.15 1.20
CA MET A 694 -34.14 -0.46 -0.07
C MET A 694 -35.34 -1.38 0.09
N ASN A 695 -35.34 -2.24 1.11
CA ASN A 695 -36.46 -3.12 1.41
C ASN A 695 -37.74 -2.36 1.74
N GLU A 696 -37.62 -1.25 2.46
CA GLU A 696 -38.75 -0.44 2.86
C GLU A 696 -39.38 0.32 1.67
N PHE A 697 -38.56 0.77 0.72
CA PHE A 697 -39.05 1.33 -0.55
C PHE A 697 -39.80 0.28 -1.39
N ILE A 698 -39.29 -0.95 -1.48
CA ILE A 698 -39.99 -2.06 -2.14
C ILE A 698 -41.36 -2.29 -1.48
N LYS A 699 -41.42 -2.36 -0.14
CA LYS A 699 -42.69 -2.55 0.60
C LYS A 699 -43.70 -1.43 0.35
N LYS A 700 -43.22 -0.20 0.15
CA LYS A 700 -44.06 0.97 -0.18
C LYS A 700 -44.41 1.07 -1.67
N GLY A 701 -44.08 0.05 -2.47
CA GLY A 701 -44.48 -0.05 -3.88
C GLY A 701 -43.58 0.68 -4.87
N TRP A 702 -42.36 1.04 -4.47
CA TRP A 702 -41.38 1.67 -5.37
C TRP A 702 -40.59 0.62 -6.15
N SER A 703 -40.14 1.01 -7.33
CA SER A 703 -39.07 0.31 -8.05
C SER A 703 -37.73 0.77 -7.50
N VAL A 704 -36.88 -0.17 -7.10
CA VAL A 704 -35.57 0.13 -6.48
C VAL A 704 -34.46 -0.40 -7.36
N GLN A 705 -33.60 0.50 -7.85
CA GLN A 705 -32.38 0.17 -8.56
C GLN A 705 -31.18 0.45 -7.66
N TYR A 706 -30.42 -0.59 -7.35
CA TYR A 706 -29.22 -0.54 -6.55
C TYR A 706 -27.98 -0.51 -7.45
N ILE A 707 -27.30 0.63 -7.47
CA ILE A 707 -26.10 0.88 -8.27
C ILE A 707 -24.86 0.75 -7.39
N THR A 708 -23.97 -0.16 -7.75
CA THR A 708 -22.72 -0.42 -7.02
C THR A 708 -21.63 -0.89 -7.97
N PRO A 709 -20.40 -0.31 -7.97
CA PRO A 709 -19.34 -0.80 -8.86
C PRO A 709 -18.75 -2.15 -8.41
N SER A 710 -19.27 -2.70 -7.33
CA SER A 710 -18.84 -3.97 -6.76
C SER A 710 -20.03 -4.88 -6.56
N LYS A 711 -19.86 -6.18 -6.80
CA LYS A 711 -20.91 -7.16 -6.49
C LYS A 711 -21.33 -7.04 -5.01
N PRO A 712 -22.63 -6.87 -4.69
CA PRO A 712 -23.09 -6.85 -3.32
C PRO A 712 -22.67 -8.11 -2.56
N SER A 713 -22.33 -7.94 -1.29
CA SER A 713 -21.94 -9.02 -0.38
C SER A 713 -22.49 -8.78 1.03
N GLY A 714 -22.37 -9.77 1.90
CA GLY A 714 -22.72 -9.64 3.31
C GLY A 714 -24.21 -9.34 3.55
N THR A 715 -24.53 -8.23 4.24
CA THR A 715 -25.89 -7.94 4.74
C THR A 715 -26.94 -7.95 3.64
N PHE A 716 -26.68 -7.29 2.51
CA PHE A 716 -27.66 -7.19 1.43
C PHE A 716 -27.97 -8.57 0.84
N MET A 717 -26.96 -9.43 0.66
CA MET A 717 -27.19 -10.79 0.15
C MET A 717 -28.01 -11.68 1.11
N LYS A 718 -27.98 -11.36 2.41
CA LYS A 718 -28.71 -12.12 3.45
C LYS A 718 -30.13 -11.62 3.67
N GLN A 719 -30.36 -10.31 3.53
CA GLN A 719 -31.59 -9.65 4.00
C GLN A 719 -32.25 -8.77 2.93
N GLY A 720 -31.57 -8.47 1.83
CA GLY A 720 -32.09 -7.64 0.75
C GLY A 720 -33.24 -8.32 0.01
N SER A 721 -34.23 -7.54 -0.40
CA SER A 721 -35.35 -8.00 -1.20
C SER A 721 -34.86 -8.43 -2.58
N GLY A 722 -35.38 -9.57 -3.07
CA GLY A 722 -35.13 -10.04 -4.43
C GLY A 722 -35.77 -9.17 -5.52
N ASP A 723 -36.57 -8.18 -5.15
CA ASP A 723 -37.19 -7.21 -6.07
C ASP A 723 -36.35 -5.95 -6.28
N VAL A 724 -35.21 -5.84 -5.60
CA VAL A 724 -34.21 -4.79 -5.89
C VAL A 724 -33.43 -5.19 -7.15
N PHE A 725 -33.43 -4.32 -8.15
CA PHE A 725 -32.62 -4.50 -9.35
C PHE A 725 -31.20 -4.01 -9.10
N ILE A 726 -30.18 -4.80 -9.42
CA ILE A 726 -28.78 -4.50 -9.09
C ILE A 726 -28.00 -4.30 -10.38
N THR A 727 -27.21 -3.23 -10.45
CA THR A 727 -26.34 -2.96 -11.60
C THR A 727 -24.95 -2.49 -11.18
N GLY A 728 -23.95 -2.92 -11.96
CA GLY A 728 -22.56 -2.46 -11.87
C GLY A 728 -22.24 -1.26 -12.76
N GLU A 729 -23.18 -0.85 -13.59
CA GLU A 729 -22.99 0.21 -14.59
C GLU A 729 -23.19 1.58 -13.95
N LEU A 730 -22.09 2.30 -13.71
CA LEU A 730 -22.13 3.61 -13.06
C LEU A 730 -22.85 4.68 -13.91
N GLU A 731 -22.90 4.53 -15.23
CA GLU A 731 -23.65 5.42 -16.12
C GLU A 731 -25.17 5.43 -15.85
N GLU A 732 -25.70 4.41 -15.17
CA GLU A 732 -27.10 4.38 -14.72
C GLU A 732 -27.43 5.53 -13.75
N ILE A 733 -26.43 6.11 -13.08
CA ILE A 733 -26.60 7.24 -12.15
C ILE A 733 -27.15 8.48 -12.88
N ARG A 734 -26.72 8.74 -14.12
CA ARG A 734 -27.13 9.93 -14.89
C ARG A 734 -28.55 9.82 -15.45
N LYS A 735 -29.05 8.60 -15.65
CA LYS A 735 -30.36 8.36 -16.27
C LYS A 735 -31.51 8.87 -15.38
N PRO A 736 -32.68 9.21 -15.96
CA PRO A 736 -33.84 9.67 -15.20
C PRO A 736 -34.25 8.75 -14.05
N CYS A 737 -34.68 9.34 -12.93
CA CYS A 737 -35.35 8.66 -11.82
C CYS A 737 -36.15 9.67 -10.98
N ASP A 738 -37.07 9.18 -10.14
CA ASP A 738 -37.79 10.05 -9.21
C ASP A 738 -36.90 10.46 -8.03
N ILE A 739 -36.10 9.52 -7.50
CA ILE A 739 -35.16 9.80 -6.40
C ILE A 739 -33.79 9.19 -6.71
N LEU A 740 -32.74 9.99 -6.63
CA LEU A 740 -31.37 9.54 -6.54
C LEU A 740 -30.89 9.66 -5.09
N PHE A 741 -30.59 8.52 -4.47
CA PHE A 741 -30.14 8.43 -3.10
C PHE A 741 -28.71 7.90 -3.02
N LEU A 742 -27.76 8.76 -2.62
CA LEU A 742 -26.36 8.38 -2.42
C LEU A 742 -26.08 8.16 -0.94
N TYR A 743 -25.75 6.92 -0.58
CA TYR A 743 -25.30 6.61 0.76
C TYR A 743 -23.77 6.58 0.81
N THR A 744 -23.13 7.53 1.51
CA THR A 744 -21.66 7.58 1.58
C THR A 744 -21.13 6.87 2.82
N ASN A 745 -20.05 6.13 2.62
CA ASN A 745 -19.16 5.60 3.66
C ASN A 745 -17.71 5.95 3.28
N ASP A 746 -16.71 5.37 3.95
CA ASP A 746 -15.27 5.61 3.69
C ASP A 746 -14.83 5.33 2.24
N TRP A 747 -15.71 4.76 1.41
CA TRP A 747 -15.46 4.42 0.02
C TRP A 747 -15.73 5.57 -0.97
N VAL A 748 -16.33 6.67 -0.51
CA VAL A 748 -16.61 7.87 -1.32
C VAL A 748 -15.38 8.49 -2.01
N TRP A 749 -14.16 8.23 -1.52
CA TRP A 749 -12.90 8.65 -2.15
C TRP A 749 -12.61 7.95 -3.47
N GLU A 750 -13.25 6.81 -3.74
CA GLU A 750 -13.18 6.17 -5.05
C GLU A 750 -14.05 6.92 -6.08
N PHE A 751 -15.02 7.74 -5.62
CA PHE A 751 -15.84 8.60 -6.47
C PHE A 751 -15.30 10.02 -6.65
N SER A 752 -14.33 10.48 -5.86
CA SER A 752 -13.77 11.82 -6.02
C SER A 752 -13.00 12.02 -7.34
N LYS A 753 -12.80 10.95 -8.12
CA LYS A 753 -12.25 10.96 -9.48
C LYS A 753 -13.32 10.79 -10.57
N LEU A 754 -14.60 10.80 -10.20
CA LEU A 754 -15.74 10.48 -11.06
C LEU A 754 -16.72 11.66 -11.20
N ASP A 755 -16.19 12.88 -11.32
CA ASP A 755 -16.97 14.10 -11.60
C ASP A 755 -17.89 13.91 -12.81
N GLU A 756 -17.41 13.16 -13.81
CA GLU A 756 -18.20 12.84 -15.00
C GLU A 756 -19.48 12.07 -14.65
N VAL A 757 -19.40 11.04 -13.80
CA VAL A 757 -20.53 10.16 -13.45
C VAL A 757 -21.64 10.91 -12.71
N PHE A 758 -21.28 11.88 -11.89
CA PHE A 758 -22.23 12.72 -11.14
C PHE A 758 -22.56 14.04 -11.83
N SER A 759 -22.10 14.24 -13.07
CA SER A 759 -22.51 15.36 -13.91
C SER A 759 -23.88 15.09 -14.55
N ASN A 760 -24.64 16.15 -14.84
CA ASN A 760 -25.90 16.09 -15.59
C ASN A 760 -26.95 15.11 -15.03
N LEU A 761 -27.09 15.04 -13.69
CA LEU A 761 -28.04 14.15 -13.01
C LEU A 761 -29.49 14.51 -13.37
N GLN A 762 -30.27 13.54 -13.85
CA GLN A 762 -31.67 13.71 -14.26
C GLN A 762 -32.68 13.22 -13.20
N ALA A 763 -32.32 13.30 -11.92
CA ALA A 763 -33.20 12.90 -10.82
C ALA A 763 -34.14 14.03 -10.41
N LYS A 764 -35.45 13.75 -10.20
CA LYS A 764 -36.40 14.76 -9.69
C LYS A 764 -36.06 15.23 -8.28
N ARG A 765 -35.43 14.35 -7.48
CA ARG A 765 -34.93 14.64 -6.14
C ARG A 765 -33.61 13.91 -5.89
N LYS A 766 -32.63 14.61 -5.32
CA LYS A 766 -31.29 14.14 -4.98
C LYS A 766 -31.10 14.21 -3.48
N VAL A 767 -30.84 13.07 -2.85
CA VAL A 767 -30.58 12.97 -1.41
C VAL A 767 -29.24 12.31 -1.17
N MET A 768 -28.34 13.00 -0.46
CA MET A 768 -27.02 12.49 -0.11
C MET A 768 -26.96 12.24 1.39
N THR A 769 -26.42 11.12 1.81
CA THR A 769 -25.94 10.98 3.20
C THR A 769 -24.46 11.31 3.26
N VAL A 770 -24.01 11.99 4.31
CA VAL A 770 -22.60 12.35 4.51
C VAL A 770 -22.17 11.84 5.88
N ASN A 771 -21.62 10.63 5.91
CA ASN A 771 -21.41 9.86 7.15
C ASN A 771 -19.97 9.41 7.38
N TYR A 772 -19.02 10.19 6.88
CA TYR A 772 -17.58 9.97 6.98
C TYR A 772 -16.87 11.34 7.11
N ARG A 773 -15.55 11.37 7.29
CA ARG A 773 -14.80 12.64 7.43
C ARG A 773 -14.98 13.52 6.19
N LEU A 774 -15.39 14.77 6.38
CA LEU A 774 -15.79 15.65 5.27
C LEU A 774 -14.71 15.88 4.20
N VAL A 775 -13.40 15.83 4.51
CA VAL A 775 -12.25 16.19 3.63
C VAL A 775 -12.61 17.14 2.47
N ASP A 776 -12.86 16.63 1.25
CA ASP A 776 -13.14 17.42 0.03
C ASP A 776 -14.64 17.68 -0.23
N VAL A 777 -15.54 17.07 0.53
CA VAL A 777 -17.00 17.26 0.41
C VAL A 777 -17.45 18.60 0.93
N GLY A 778 -18.33 19.22 0.16
CA GLY A 778 -18.71 20.61 0.33
C GLY A 778 -17.62 21.60 -0.13
N PHE A 779 -16.52 21.13 -0.75
CA PHE A 779 -15.47 21.98 -1.29
C PHE A 779 -15.62 22.11 -2.81
N GLU A 780 -16.05 23.28 -3.26
CA GLU A 780 -16.41 23.58 -4.65
C GLU A 780 -15.28 23.24 -5.64
N LEU A 781 -14.03 23.50 -5.29
CA LEU A 781 -12.88 23.29 -6.18
C LEU A 781 -12.34 21.86 -6.21
N LYS A 782 -12.84 20.95 -5.35
CA LYS A 782 -12.29 19.58 -5.21
C LYS A 782 -13.30 18.46 -5.40
N ALA A 783 -14.56 18.69 -5.04
CA ALA A 783 -15.64 17.74 -5.27
C ALA A 783 -16.95 18.49 -5.60
N PRO A 784 -17.00 19.26 -6.70
CA PRO A 784 -18.13 20.13 -7.03
C PRO A 784 -19.47 19.39 -7.10
N TRP A 785 -19.46 18.13 -7.55
CA TRP A 785 -20.66 17.28 -7.65
C TRP A 785 -21.33 16.97 -6.30
N THR A 786 -20.65 17.24 -5.18
CA THR A 786 -21.21 17.09 -3.83
C THR A 786 -22.07 18.28 -3.40
N LEU A 787 -22.13 19.34 -4.22
CA LEU A 787 -22.96 20.52 -4.01
C LEU A 787 -24.30 20.42 -4.75
N GLY A 788 -25.28 21.24 -4.36
CA GLY A 788 -26.57 21.33 -5.07
C GLY A 788 -27.48 20.11 -4.98
N TRP A 789 -27.35 19.28 -3.94
CA TRP A 789 -28.32 18.23 -3.60
C TRP A 789 -29.49 18.82 -2.81
N ASP A 790 -30.69 18.24 -2.97
CA ASP A 790 -31.92 18.75 -2.36
C ASP A 790 -32.00 18.52 -0.85
N LYS A 791 -31.29 17.50 -0.35
CA LYS A 791 -31.20 17.16 1.07
C LYS A 791 -29.88 16.45 1.39
N TYR A 792 -29.24 16.85 2.48
CA TYR A 792 -28.10 16.15 3.09
C TYR A 792 -28.49 15.53 4.43
N LEU A 793 -28.22 14.24 4.61
CA LEU A 793 -28.50 13.49 5.84
C LEU A 793 -27.20 13.11 6.54
N PHE A 794 -27.18 13.27 7.86
CA PHE A 794 -26.01 12.97 8.69
C PHE A 794 -26.40 11.97 9.78
N LEU A 795 -25.45 11.14 10.21
CA LEU A 795 -25.66 10.30 11.39
C LEU A 795 -25.46 11.06 12.70
N ASN A 796 -24.81 12.22 12.69
CA ASN A 796 -24.67 13.06 13.88
C ASN A 796 -24.58 14.56 13.57
N SER A 797 -24.93 15.34 14.59
CA SER A 797 -25.02 16.79 14.59
C SER A 797 -23.65 17.46 14.43
N SER A 798 -22.58 16.85 14.95
CA SER A 798 -21.23 17.41 14.86
C SER A 798 -20.75 17.46 13.40
N LEU A 799 -21.02 16.40 12.64
CA LEU A 799 -20.70 16.34 11.22
C LEU A 799 -21.61 17.24 10.37
N GLU A 800 -22.90 17.33 10.73
CA GLU A 800 -23.84 18.28 10.11
C GLU A 800 -23.38 19.73 10.28
N SER A 801 -22.99 20.12 11.50
CA SER A 801 -22.47 21.46 11.80
C SER A 801 -21.21 21.76 10.98
N ALA A 802 -20.25 20.84 10.96
CA ALA A 802 -19.02 21.01 10.18
C ALA A 802 -19.27 21.12 8.66
N PHE A 803 -20.35 20.53 8.15
CA PHE A 803 -20.74 20.68 6.75
C PHE A 803 -21.43 22.03 6.47
N LYS A 804 -22.29 22.50 7.38
CA LYS A 804 -22.93 23.83 7.27
C LYS A 804 -21.93 24.98 7.28
N GLU A 805 -20.80 24.81 7.95
CA GLU A 805 -19.70 25.77 7.90
C GLU A 805 -19.06 25.88 6.50
N ARG A 806 -19.18 24.84 5.68
CA ARG A 806 -18.60 24.78 4.32
C ARG A 806 -19.58 25.17 3.23
N VAL A 807 -20.87 24.84 3.41
CA VAL A 807 -21.89 25.02 2.37
C VAL A 807 -23.07 25.81 2.92
N ILE A 808 -23.21 27.05 2.43
CA ILE A 808 -24.25 28.00 2.82
C ILE A 808 -25.59 27.60 2.17
N ASP A 809 -26.69 27.82 2.89
CA ASP A 809 -28.08 27.61 2.41
C ASP A 809 -28.41 26.16 1.99
N THR A 810 -28.05 25.19 2.83
CA THR A 810 -28.30 23.77 2.59
C THR A 810 -29.39 23.19 3.48
N ASN A 811 -30.25 22.36 2.89
CA ASN A 811 -31.26 21.60 3.61
C ASN A 811 -30.63 20.32 4.19
N THR A 812 -30.38 20.31 5.51
CA THR A 812 -29.68 19.20 6.18
C THR A 812 -30.53 18.58 7.29
N LYS A 813 -30.15 17.39 7.77
CA LYS A 813 -30.69 16.80 9.01
C LYS A 813 -29.77 15.71 9.59
N ALA A 814 -29.37 15.84 10.85
CA ALA A 814 -28.78 14.73 11.61
C ALA A 814 -29.86 13.81 12.19
N MET A 815 -29.70 12.49 12.03
CA MET A 815 -30.63 11.48 12.55
C MET A 815 -29.92 10.18 12.93
N ALA A 816 -30.52 9.40 13.83
CA ALA A 816 -30.03 8.06 14.14
C ALA A 816 -30.12 7.11 12.93
N PRO A 817 -29.20 6.14 12.76
CA PRO A 817 -29.26 5.15 11.68
C PRO A 817 -30.60 4.40 11.64
N PRO A 818 -31.15 4.07 10.46
CA PRO A 818 -32.39 3.30 10.38
C PRO A 818 -32.13 1.88 10.88
N THR A 819 -32.68 1.58 12.06
CA THR A 819 -32.46 0.34 12.79
C THR A 819 -33.80 -0.11 13.36
N ASP A 820 -34.17 -1.36 13.13
CA ASP A 820 -35.33 -1.96 13.77
C ASP A 820 -34.97 -2.35 15.20
N LEU A 821 -35.63 -1.75 16.18
CA LEU A 821 -35.38 -1.95 17.61
C LEU A 821 -36.49 -2.77 18.30
N SER A 822 -37.46 -3.28 17.53
CA SER A 822 -38.67 -3.92 18.07
C SER A 822 -38.37 -5.04 19.05
N GLU A 823 -37.40 -5.90 18.76
CA GLU A 823 -37.05 -7.05 19.61
C GLU A 823 -36.41 -6.70 20.96
N TYR A 824 -35.91 -5.47 21.13
CA TYR A 824 -35.22 -5.04 22.36
C TYR A 824 -36.18 -4.45 23.39
N PHE A 825 -37.35 -3.95 22.98
CA PHE A 825 -38.27 -3.26 23.88
C PHE A 825 -38.91 -4.17 24.94
N ASP A 826 -38.87 -5.48 24.72
CA ASP A 826 -39.42 -6.51 25.61
C ASP A 826 -38.45 -6.89 26.74
N ILE A 827 -37.17 -6.50 26.65
CA ILE A 827 -36.16 -6.78 27.68
C ILE A 827 -36.58 -6.11 29.00
N GLN A 828 -36.32 -6.76 30.14
CA GLN A 828 -36.57 -6.20 31.46
C GLN A 828 -35.27 -6.27 32.29
N PRO A 829 -34.47 -5.19 32.31
CA PRO A 829 -33.24 -5.17 33.08
C PRO A 829 -33.50 -5.38 34.57
N ASN A 830 -32.65 -6.18 35.22
CA ASN A 830 -32.70 -6.32 36.68
C ASN A 830 -31.96 -5.15 37.35
N TYR A 831 -32.72 -4.15 37.80
CA TYR A 831 -32.18 -3.00 38.54
C TYR A 831 -32.01 -3.23 40.04
N ASN A 832 -32.63 -4.29 40.60
CA ASN A 832 -32.65 -4.57 42.03
C ASN A 832 -31.46 -5.44 42.47
N GLY A 833 -30.36 -5.43 41.72
CA GLY A 833 -29.17 -6.23 41.97
C GLY A 833 -27.89 -5.43 41.78
N ASN A 834 -26.77 -6.14 41.73
CA ASN A 834 -25.46 -5.52 41.52
C ASN A 834 -25.37 -4.82 40.16
N LEU A 835 -24.37 -3.95 39.99
CA LEU A 835 -24.11 -3.30 38.71
C LEU A 835 -23.61 -4.33 37.69
N ARG A 836 -24.39 -4.57 36.62
CA ARG A 836 -24.07 -5.52 35.55
C ARG A 836 -23.83 -4.74 34.27
N ILE A 837 -22.54 -4.56 33.96
CA ILE A 837 -22.05 -3.74 32.87
C ILE A 837 -21.99 -4.61 31.62
N VAL A 838 -22.76 -4.26 30.60
CA VAL A 838 -22.70 -4.93 29.28
C VAL A 838 -22.05 -4.03 28.25
N ARG A 839 -21.31 -4.64 27.33
CA ARG A 839 -20.73 -3.97 26.17
C ARG A 839 -20.65 -4.93 25.00
N HIS A 840 -21.12 -4.48 23.83
CA HIS A 840 -20.91 -5.24 22.61
C HIS A 840 -20.54 -4.40 21.39
N SER A 841 -19.85 -5.02 20.44
CA SER A 841 -19.39 -4.41 19.18
C SER A 841 -19.26 -5.44 18.06
N SER A 842 -19.83 -5.20 16.89
CA SER A 842 -19.69 -6.11 15.75
C SER A 842 -18.29 -6.12 15.11
N GLN A 843 -17.46 -5.11 15.41
CA GLN A 843 -16.13 -4.85 14.84
C GLN A 843 -14.97 -5.41 15.72
N GLY A 844 -15.28 -6.12 16.81
CA GLY A 844 -14.27 -6.80 17.63
C GLY A 844 -13.22 -5.84 18.20
N ASP A 845 -11.97 -6.32 18.24
CA ASP A 845 -10.80 -5.67 18.87
C ASP A 845 -10.61 -4.20 18.49
N VAL A 846 -10.98 -3.81 17.27
CA VAL A 846 -10.82 -2.44 16.76
C VAL A 846 -11.55 -1.41 17.60
N LYS A 847 -12.67 -1.77 18.24
CA LYS A 847 -13.41 -0.85 19.14
C LYS A 847 -12.96 -0.94 20.59
N TYR A 848 -11.87 -1.61 20.92
CA TYR A 848 -11.36 -1.69 22.28
C TYR A 848 -10.00 -0.97 22.38
N PRO A 849 -9.81 -0.07 23.36
CA PRO A 849 -8.53 0.57 23.58
C PRO A 849 -7.48 -0.46 24.01
N LYS A 850 -6.19 -0.17 23.76
CA LYS A 850 -5.10 -1.13 24.06
C LYS A 850 -4.97 -1.45 25.56
N ASP A 851 -5.34 -0.50 26.42
CA ASP A 851 -5.32 -0.61 27.88
C ASP A 851 -6.70 -1.02 28.45
N PHE A 852 -7.59 -1.57 27.62
CA PHE A 852 -8.93 -1.97 28.05
C PHE A 852 -8.91 -3.00 29.20
N ASN A 853 -7.90 -3.88 29.24
CA ASN A 853 -7.72 -4.84 30.34
C ASN A 853 -7.47 -4.16 31.69
N GLU A 854 -6.68 -3.09 31.71
CA GLU A 854 -6.38 -2.32 32.92
C GLU A 854 -7.62 -1.58 33.41
N LYS A 855 -8.40 -1.03 32.47
CA LYS A 855 -9.67 -0.35 32.73
C LYS A 855 -10.72 -1.29 33.33
N VAL A 856 -10.87 -2.48 32.76
CA VAL A 856 -11.71 -3.56 33.32
C VAL A 856 -11.25 -3.93 34.73
N GLY A 857 -9.93 -4.06 34.94
CA GLY A 857 -9.35 -4.32 36.26
C GLY A 857 -9.73 -3.25 37.29
N ARG A 858 -9.55 -1.97 36.96
CA ARG A 858 -9.91 -0.84 37.84
C ARG A 858 -11.40 -0.80 38.16
N ILE A 859 -12.28 -1.07 37.20
CA ILE A 859 -13.73 -1.13 37.45
C ILE A 859 -14.05 -2.23 38.48
N LEU A 860 -13.50 -3.44 38.29
CA LEU A 860 -13.78 -4.58 39.17
C LEU A 860 -13.17 -4.44 40.57
N GLU A 861 -12.10 -3.64 40.70
CA GLU A 861 -11.45 -3.29 41.97
C GLU A 861 -12.24 -2.21 42.73
N GLU A 862 -12.59 -1.12 42.05
CA GLU A 862 -13.22 0.04 42.67
C GLU A 862 -14.76 -0.11 42.81
N ILE A 863 -15.35 -1.11 42.14
CA ILE A 863 -16.76 -1.50 42.24
C ILE A 863 -16.84 -3.01 42.54
N PRO A 864 -16.58 -3.45 43.79
CA PRO A 864 -16.36 -4.86 44.14
C PRO A 864 -17.51 -5.83 43.83
N ASP A 865 -18.75 -5.34 43.79
CA ASP A 865 -19.92 -6.19 43.53
C ASP A 865 -20.33 -6.23 42.04
N SER A 866 -19.64 -5.49 41.18
CA SER A 866 -19.99 -5.40 39.75
C SER A 866 -19.63 -6.65 38.94
N GLU A 867 -20.38 -6.89 37.87
CA GLU A 867 -20.08 -7.87 36.83
C GLU A 867 -19.94 -7.18 35.48
N ILE A 868 -19.02 -7.65 34.63
CA ILE A 868 -18.78 -7.12 33.29
C ILE A 868 -19.01 -8.21 32.25
N PHE A 869 -19.82 -7.93 31.24
CA PHE A 869 -20.16 -8.82 30.13
C PHE A 869 -19.70 -8.19 28.81
N LEU A 870 -18.93 -8.93 28.01
CA LEU A 870 -18.32 -8.45 26.76
C LEU A 870 -18.70 -9.34 25.57
N MET A 871 -19.13 -8.74 24.44
CA MET A 871 -19.47 -9.48 23.21
C MET A 871 -19.09 -8.77 21.88
N PRO A 872 -18.30 -9.40 21.00
CA PRO A 872 -17.34 -10.42 21.36
C PRO A 872 -16.37 -9.83 22.38
N ALA A 873 -15.89 -10.65 23.31
CA ALA A 873 -14.74 -10.24 24.10
C ALA A 873 -13.54 -9.95 23.17
N PRO A 874 -12.74 -8.89 23.45
CA PRO A 874 -11.55 -8.62 22.67
C PRO A 874 -10.55 -9.78 22.78
N SER A 875 -9.85 -10.11 21.69
CA SER A 875 -8.98 -11.29 21.61
C SER A 875 -7.81 -11.27 22.60
N PHE A 876 -7.42 -10.08 23.05
CA PHE A 876 -6.37 -9.86 24.04
C PHE A 876 -6.87 -9.92 25.49
N ILE A 877 -8.18 -10.12 25.72
CA ILE A 877 -8.69 -10.60 27.00
C ILE A 877 -8.60 -12.13 26.98
N ASP A 878 -7.66 -12.68 27.74
CA ASP A 878 -7.64 -14.10 28.03
C ASP A 878 -8.44 -14.37 29.31
N PRO A 879 -9.66 -14.96 29.22
CA PRO A 879 -10.49 -15.26 30.38
C PRO A 879 -9.86 -16.32 31.32
N ASN A 880 -8.87 -17.09 30.83
CA ASN A 880 -8.15 -18.11 31.58
C ASN A 880 -6.71 -17.71 31.95
N SER A 881 -6.23 -16.55 31.47
CA SER A 881 -4.88 -16.11 31.81
C SER A 881 -4.79 -15.90 33.30
N SER A 882 -3.74 -16.47 33.90
CA SER A 882 -3.27 -16.06 35.21
C SER A 882 -2.69 -14.65 35.13
N ASN A 883 -3.51 -13.67 34.75
CA ASN A 883 -3.14 -12.28 34.85
C ASN A 883 -2.97 -12.03 36.35
N ARG A 884 -1.75 -11.70 36.76
CA ARG A 884 -1.33 -11.61 38.18
C ARG A 884 -2.19 -10.64 39.00
N TRP A 885 -2.96 -9.77 38.32
CA TRP A 885 -3.92 -8.82 38.88
C TRP A 885 -5.35 -9.39 39.07
N VAL A 886 -5.88 -10.19 38.14
CA VAL A 886 -7.25 -10.76 38.23
C VAL A 886 -7.27 -11.99 39.16
N THR A 887 -6.15 -12.72 39.23
CA THR A 887 -5.97 -13.93 40.05
C THR A 887 -5.73 -13.67 41.53
N THR A 888 -5.23 -12.48 41.91
CA THR A 888 -4.90 -12.16 43.31
C THR A 888 -6.11 -11.70 44.13
N HIS A 889 -7.22 -11.29 43.50
CA HIS A 889 -8.40 -10.71 44.16
C HIS A 889 -9.74 -11.35 43.73
N GLY A 890 -9.74 -12.59 43.19
CA GLY A 890 -10.97 -13.34 42.89
C GLY A 890 -11.72 -12.94 41.62
N GLY A 891 -11.06 -12.35 40.62
CA GLY A 891 -11.68 -11.68 39.48
C GLY A 891 -12.20 -12.57 38.32
N HIS A 892 -11.94 -13.89 38.30
CA HIS A 892 -12.39 -14.75 37.19
C HIS A 892 -13.92 -14.97 37.15
N ASN A 893 -14.64 -14.83 38.27
CA ASN A 893 -16.09 -15.07 38.33
C ASN A 893 -16.96 -13.86 37.95
N ARG A 894 -16.37 -12.67 37.71
CA ARG A 894 -17.10 -11.40 37.48
C ARG A 894 -16.90 -10.80 36.09
N LEU A 895 -16.06 -11.41 35.25
CA LEU A 895 -15.83 -11.02 33.86
C LEU A 895 -16.31 -12.13 32.92
N HIS A 896 -17.35 -11.83 32.15
CA HIS A 896 -18.04 -12.78 31.27
C HIS A 896 -17.74 -12.45 29.81
N CYS A 897 -17.03 -13.36 29.15
CA CYS A 897 -16.58 -13.19 27.76
C CYS A 897 -17.44 -14.04 26.83
N HIS A 898 -18.16 -13.39 25.93
CA HIS A 898 -19.05 -14.04 24.97
C HIS A 898 -18.45 -14.02 23.56
N GLN A 899 -18.81 -15.01 22.75
CA GLN A 899 -18.51 -15.00 21.32
C GLN A 899 -19.49 -14.07 20.59
N LYS A 900 -19.09 -13.59 19.41
CA LYS A 900 -19.94 -12.72 18.59
C LYS A 900 -21.30 -13.39 18.32
N ASN A 901 -22.38 -12.70 18.69
CA ASN A 901 -23.78 -13.16 18.56
C ASN A 901 -24.10 -14.48 19.29
N VAL A 902 -23.31 -14.85 20.30
CA VAL A 902 -23.55 -16.02 21.15
C VAL A 902 -23.42 -15.63 22.62
N PRO A 903 -24.54 -15.42 23.34
CA PRO A 903 -25.94 -15.57 22.90
C PRO A 903 -26.37 -14.47 21.91
N PRO A 904 -27.55 -14.57 21.28
CA PRO A 904 -28.12 -13.49 20.46
C PRO A 904 -28.08 -12.14 21.19
N VAL A 905 -27.92 -11.04 20.45
CA VAL A 905 -27.66 -9.70 21.04
C VAL A 905 -28.70 -9.28 22.05
N LYS A 906 -29.99 -9.53 21.80
CA LYS A 906 -31.07 -9.25 22.75
C LYS A 906 -30.88 -9.99 24.09
N ASP A 907 -30.47 -11.25 24.03
CA ASP A 907 -30.29 -12.11 25.21
C ASP A 907 -29.01 -11.72 25.95
N PHE A 908 -27.99 -11.25 25.22
CA PHE A 908 -26.79 -10.65 25.80
C PHE A 908 -27.12 -9.36 26.56
N LEU A 909 -27.84 -8.42 25.94
CA LEU A 909 -28.22 -7.15 26.58
C LEU A 909 -29.10 -7.36 27.81
N ALA A 910 -29.95 -8.39 27.81
CA ALA A 910 -30.78 -8.76 28.96
C ALA A 910 -29.98 -9.16 30.22
N GLN A 911 -28.68 -9.45 30.09
CA GLN A 911 -27.82 -9.72 31.24
C GLN A 911 -27.40 -8.45 31.99
N GLY A 912 -27.43 -7.29 31.34
CA GLY A 912 -26.98 -6.03 31.91
C GLY A 912 -28.08 -5.19 32.54
N ASN A 913 -27.66 -4.17 33.27
CA ASN A 913 -28.50 -3.04 33.67
C ASN A 913 -27.87 -1.68 33.33
N VAL A 914 -26.60 -1.65 32.92
CA VAL A 914 -25.91 -0.48 32.37
C VAL A 914 -25.11 -0.89 31.13
N PHE A 915 -25.11 -0.04 30.10
CA PHE A 915 -24.31 -0.22 28.89
C PHE A 915 -23.09 0.70 28.90
N TRP A 916 -21.90 0.14 28.65
CA TRP A 916 -20.64 0.88 28.68
C TRP A 916 -20.03 1.02 27.27
N TYR A 917 -20.07 2.24 26.75
CA TYR A 917 -19.57 2.60 25.43
C TYR A 917 -18.34 3.50 25.54
N TYR A 918 -17.16 2.91 25.40
CA TYR A 918 -15.88 3.61 25.59
C TYR A 918 -14.88 3.23 24.50
N LEU A 919 -14.60 4.12 23.56
CA LEU A 919 -13.83 3.84 22.35
C LEU A 919 -12.32 4.10 22.53
N PRO A 920 -11.48 3.58 21.62
CA PRO A 920 -10.08 4.00 21.54
C PRO A 920 -9.95 5.49 21.26
N GLU A 921 -8.90 6.12 21.82
CA GLU A 921 -8.60 7.53 21.58
C GLU A 921 -8.47 7.81 20.07
N GLY A 922 -9.18 8.84 19.59
CA GLY A 922 -9.22 9.24 18.18
C GLY A 922 -10.13 8.39 17.28
N TYR A 923 -10.85 7.40 17.82
CA TYR A 923 -11.85 6.64 17.07
C TYR A 923 -13.18 7.38 17.05
N GLU A 924 -13.70 7.70 15.87
CA GLU A 924 -15.00 8.37 15.72
C GLU A 924 -16.07 7.41 15.20
N ASP A 925 -17.08 7.09 16.02
CA ASP A 925 -18.27 6.37 15.55
C ASP A 925 -19.39 7.37 15.22
N GLN A 926 -19.71 7.50 13.94
CA GLN A 926 -20.67 8.48 13.44
C GLN A 926 -22.12 8.14 13.83
N GLY A 927 -22.45 6.88 14.10
CA GLY A 927 -23.81 6.43 14.37
C GLY A 927 -23.86 5.08 15.10
N PRO A 928 -23.54 5.03 16.40
CA PRO A 928 -23.42 3.79 17.14
C PRO A 928 -24.78 3.11 17.40
N LYS A 929 -25.15 2.15 16.55
CA LYS A 929 -26.39 1.34 16.68
C LYS A 929 -26.48 0.61 18.03
N VAL A 930 -25.34 0.21 18.59
CA VAL A 930 -25.27 -0.51 19.87
C VAL A 930 -25.78 0.32 21.05
N ILE A 931 -25.65 1.66 21.00
CA ILE A 931 -26.25 2.53 22.01
C ILE A 931 -27.77 2.53 21.87
N MET A 932 -28.29 2.55 20.63
CA MET A 932 -29.72 2.52 20.38
C MET A 932 -30.35 1.19 20.85
N GLU A 933 -29.68 0.08 20.59
CA GLU A 933 -30.07 -1.27 21.04
C GLU A 933 -30.08 -1.34 22.58
N ALA A 934 -29.06 -0.79 23.24
CA ALA A 934 -29.01 -0.71 24.70
C ALA A 934 -30.11 0.17 25.30
N GLN A 935 -30.36 1.35 24.73
CA GLN A 935 -31.44 2.23 25.19
C GLN A 935 -32.82 1.58 24.98
N ALA A 936 -33.04 0.91 23.84
CA ALA A 936 -34.27 0.15 23.59
C ALA A 936 -34.45 -1.00 24.59
N ALA A 937 -33.36 -1.70 24.95
CA ALA A 937 -33.32 -2.69 26.03
C ALA A 937 -33.58 -2.07 27.41
N GLY A 938 -33.64 -0.74 27.53
CA GLY A 938 -33.82 0.01 28.76
C GLY A 938 -32.58 0.06 29.62
N LEU A 939 -31.39 -0.03 29.07
CA LEU A 939 -30.16 0.14 29.85
C LEU A 939 -29.82 1.62 29.96
N ALA A 940 -29.43 2.09 31.15
CA ALA A 940 -28.75 3.38 31.24
C ALA A 940 -27.40 3.27 30.52
N VAL A 941 -26.96 4.34 29.87
CA VAL A 941 -25.76 4.31 29.04
C VAL A 941 -24.69 5.24 29.59
N VAL A 942 -23.46 4.74 29.72
CA VAL A 942 -22.27 5.57 29.94
C VAL A 942 -21.47 5.57 28.65
N ALA A 943 -21.35 6.72 27.98
CA ALA A 943 -20.77 6.82 26.65
C ALA A 943 -19.77 7.99 26.51
N ASP A 944 -18.85 7.86 25.54
CA ASP A 944 -17.94 8.97 25.18
C ASP A 944 -18.71 10.22 24.71
N ASN A 945 -18.23 11.40 25.09
CA ASN A 945 -18.82 12.71 24.78
C ASN A 945 -18.43 13.27 23.39
N HIS A 946 -18.45 12.44 22.35
CA HIS A 946 -18.15 12.90 21.00
C HIS A 946 -18.88 12.11 19.90
N SER A 947 -18.78 12.62 18.67
CA SER A 947 -19.30 11.99 17.45
C SER A 947 -20.79 11.57 17.59
N GLY A 948 -21.15 10.38 17.13
CA GLY A 948 -22.52 9.88 17.22
C GLY A 948 -22.97 9.60 18.65
N ALA A 949 -22.08 9.20 19.57
CA ALA A 949 -22.48 8.85 20.94
C ALA A 949 -23.12 10.03 21.67
N LYS A 950 -22.52 11.23 21.54
CA LYS A 950 -23.03 12.49 22.08
C LYS A 950 -24.50 12.74 21.74
N ASP A 951 -24.90 12.48 20.51
CA ASP A 951 -26.27 12.74 20.04
C ASP A 951 -27.30 11.75 20.59
N ARG A 952 -26.89 10.57 21.04
CA ARG A 952 -27.81 9.52 21.54
C ARG A 952 -28.06 9.66 23.03
N ILE A 953 -27.13 10.26 23.76
CA ILE A 953 -27.30 10.52 25.19
C ILE A 953 -27.92 11.90 25.36
N VAL A 954 -29.24 11.90 25.57
CA VAL A 954 -29.99 13.10 25.91
C VAL A 954 -30.23 13.16 27.41
N LYS A 955 -30.77 14.28 27.89
CA LYS A 955 -30.98 14.51 29.32
C LYS A 955 -31.74 13.34 29.96
N ARG A 956 -31.12 12.69 30.96
CA ARG A 956 -31.64 11.55 31.73
C ARG A 956 -31.73 10.21 30.98
N THR A 957 -31.04 10.01 29.86
CA THR A 957 -30.93 8.66 29.22
C THR A 957 -29.59 7.98 29.47
N GLY A 958 -28.68 8.67 30.15
CA GLY A 958 -27.32 8.21 30.41
C GLY A 958 -26.38 9.36 30.79
N LEU A 959 -25.08 9.07 30.76
CA LEU A 959 -24.00 10.00 31.07
C LEU A 959 -22.98 10.03 29.93
N LEU A 960 -22.60 11.24 29.54
CA LEU A 960 -21.50 11.49 28.61
C LEU A 960 -20.24 11.77 29.41
N CYS A 961 -19.13 11.19 28.99
CA CYS A 961 -17.85 11.27 29.67
C CYS A 961 -16.75 11.58 28.65
N ASP A 962 -15.81 12.44 29.02
CA ASP A 962 -14.64 12.80 28.21
C ASP A 962 -13.42 11.93 28.54
N THR A 963 -13.39 11.35 29.74
CA THR A 963 -12.26 10.55 30.24
C THR A 963 -12.71 9.24 30.88
N PHE A 964 -11.82 8.25 30.93
CA PHE A 964 -12.11 6.98 31.62
C PHE A 964 -12.44 7.17 33.11
N ASP A 965 -11.81 8.13 33.79
CA ASP A 965 -12.11 8.37 35.20
C ASP A 965 -13.54 8.90 35.38
N GLU A 966 -14.05 9.71 34.45
CA GLU A 966 -15.47 10.10 34.44
C GLU A 966 -16.41 8.91 34.16
N HIS A 967 -16.04 8.02 33.25
CA HIS A 967 -16.76 6.76 33.05
C HIS A 967 -16.81 5.93 34.33
N LEU A 968 -15.69 5.83 35.05
CA LEU A 968 -15.60 5.09 36.30
C LEU A 968 -16.45 5.72 37.40
N GLU A 969 -16.41 7.05 37.55
CA GLU A 969 -17.27 7.77 38.51
C GLU A 969 -18.76 7.63 38.16
N ALA A 970 -19.12 7.66 36.87
CA ALA A 970 -20.48 7.39 36.41
C ALA A 970 -20.94 5.97 36.79
N LEU A 971 -20.10 4.96 36.57
CA LEU A 971 -20.38 3.57 36.94
C LEU A 971 -20.48 3.41 38.48
N LYS A 972 -19.57 4.00 39.25
CA LYS A 972 -19.64 4.02 40.73
C LYS A 972 -20.91 4.67 41.23
N MET A 973 -21.35 5.74 40.58
CA MET A 973 -22.59 6.41 40.92
C MET A 973 -23.78 5.49 40.69
N TYR A 974 -23.87 4.80 39.55
CA TYR A 974 -24.94 3.83 39.31
C TYR A 974 -24.89 2.64 40.27
N ALA A 975 -23.71 2.17 40.64
CA ALA A 975 -23.56 1.12 41.67
C ALA A 975 -24.14 1.55 43.04
N LYS A 976 -24.06 2.85 43.38
CA LYS A 976 -24.60 3.40 44.64
C LYS A 976 -26.05 3.85 44.55
N ARG A 977 -26.57 4.09 43.35
CA ARG A 977 -27.88 4.71 43.09
C ARG A 977 -28.68 3.92 42.06
N TRP A 978 -29.17 2.75 42.48
CA TRP A 978 -30.02 1.88 41.67
C TRP A 978 -31.31 2.57 41.21
N ASP A 979 -31.83 3.51 42.02
CA ASP A 979 -33.00 4.33 41.70
C ASP A 979 -32.75 5.21 40.48
N ARG A 980 -31.56 5.82 40.40
CA ARG A 980 -31.13 6.61 39.25
C ARG A 980 -30.86 5.75 38.04
N LEU A 981 -30.19 4.60 38.23
CA LEU A 981 -29.92 3.64 37.16
C LEU A 981 -31.22 3.19 36.49
N LYS A 982 -32.22 2.83 37.29
CA LYS A 982 -33.56 2.46 36.81
C LYS A 982 -34.24 3.60 36.07
N HIS A 983 -34.27 4.79 36.67
CA HIS A 983 -34.92 5.93 36.06
C HIS A 983 -34.31 6.28 34.69
N GLU A 984 -32.97 6.33 34.60
CA GLU A 984 -32.31 6.69 33.35
C GLU A 984 -32.39 5.58 32.29
N GLY A 985 -32.47 4.31 32.68
CA GLY A 985 -32.75 3.19 31.77
C GLY A 985 -34.20 3.20 31.24
N GLU A 986 -35.18 3.53 32.06
CA GLU A 986 -36.59 3.70 31.64
C GLU A 986 -36.75 4.89 30.68
N GLU A 987 -36.11 6.03 30.99
CA GLU A 987 -36.10 7.20 30.11
C GLU A 987 -35.35 6.93 28.79
N ALA A 988 -34.25 6.18 28.83
CA ALA A 988 -33.55 5.72 27.64
C ALA A 988 -34.47 4.90 26.72
N ARG A 989 -35.28 4.00 27.28
CA ARG A 989 -36.27 3.24 26.50
C ARG A 989 -37.36 4.14 25.90
N HIS A 990 -37.89 5.07 26.69
CA HIS A 990 -38.88 6.03 26.20
C HIS A 990 -38.32 6.88 25.05
N HIS A 991 -37.09 7.36 25.18
CA HIS A 991 -36.38 8.09 24.13
C HIS A 991 -36.22 7.24 22.86
N ALA A 992 -35.74 6.00 22.99
CA ALA A 992 -35.57 5.09 21.85
C ALA A 992 -36.88 4.83 21.10
N LYS A 993 -38.00 4.61 21.82
CA LYS A 993 -39.34 4.43 21.22
C LYS A 993 -39.82 5.65 20.44
N LYS A 994 -39.47 6.85 20.91
CA LYS A 994 -39.96 8.11 20.36
C LYS A 994 -39.11 8.59 19.17
N GLU A 995 -37.79 8.52 19.29
CA GLU A 995 -36.87 9.20 18.36
C GLU A 995 -36.27 8.27 17.31
N TYR A 996 -36.10 6.97 17.60
CA TYR A 996 -35.41 6.02 16.71
C TYR A 996 -36.35 5.25 15.78
N ASP A 997 -37.42 5.90 15.31
CA ASP A 997 -38.28 5.35 14.26
C ASP A 997 -37.55 5.37 12.90
N PRO A 998 -37.18 4.20 12.32
CA PRO A 998 -36.47 4.15 11.05
C PRO A 998 -37.33 4.67 9.88
N GLN A 999 -38.66 4.76 10.02
CA GLN A 999 -39.54 5.35 9.00
C GLN A 999 -39.25 6.83 8.74
N ASN A 1000 -38.62 7.53 9.68
CA ASN A 1000 -38.21 8.92 9.50
C ASN A 1000 -37.20 9.08 8.36
N TRP A 1001 -36.36 8.07 8.09
CA TRP A 1001 -35.46 8.08 6.93
C TRP A 1001 -36.23 8.10 5.62
N ILE A 1002 -37.28 7.29 5.51
CA ILE A 1002 -38.08 7.22 4.29
C ILE A 1002 -38.81 8.55 4.04
N LYS A 1003 -39.33 9.19 5.08
CA LYS A 1003 -39.96 10.52 5.00
C LYS A 1003 -38.98 11.57 4.48
N GLU A 1004 -37.75 11.62 5.00
CA GLU A 1004 -36.75 12.60 4.54
C GLU A 1004 -36.25 12.33 3.12
N ILE A 1005 -36.08 11.06 2.75
CA ILE A 1005 -35.66 10.68 1.39
C ILE A 1005 -36.74 11.05 0.37
N ILE A 1006 -38.01 10.75 0.64
CA ILE A 1006 -39.14 11.12 -0.24
C ILE A 1006 -39.36 12.63 -0.25
N GLY A 1007 -39.24 13.29 0.90
CA GLY A 1007 -39.57 14.70 1.09
C GLY A 1007 -41.07 14.95 1.29
N GLU A 1008 -41.43 16.09 1.86
CA GLU A 1008 -42.82 16.56 1.85
C GLU A 1008 -43.20 16.97 0.42
N ARG A 1009 -44.35 16.49 -0.09
CA ARG A 1009 -44.90 17.03 -1.35
C ARG A 1009 -45.14 18.53 -1.14
N LYS A 1010 -44.36 19.37 -1.80
CA LYS A 1010 -44.82 20.73 -2.08
C LYS A 1010 -46.03 20.58 -2.99
N ASP A 1011 -47.21 20.78 -2.45
CA ASP A 1011 -48.41 20.97 -3.23
C ASP A 1011 -48.24 22.31 -3.98
N THR A 1012 -47.54 22.31 -5.13
CA THR A 1012 -47.29 23.53 -5.90
C THR A 1012 -48.52 23.96 -6.70
N GLY A 1013 -49.64 23.25 -6.64
CA GLY A 1013 -50.85 23.61 -7.39
C GLY A 1013 -50.69 23.59 -8.91
N GLU A 1014 -49.56 23.11 -9.44
CA GLU A 1014 -49.25 23.09 -10.88
C GLU A 1014 -49.89 21.91 -11.62
N GLU A 1015 -50.40 20.89 -10.91
CA GLU A 1015 -51.16 19.78 -11.54
C GLU A 1015 -52.54 20.21 -12.10
N ARG A 1016 -52.95 21.48 -11.97
CA ARG A 1016 -54.21 22.00 -12.56
C ARG A 1016 -54.08 22.68 -13.92
N ILE A 1017 -52.88 22.80 -14.49
CA ILE A 1017 -52.69 23.57 -15.75
C ILE A 1017 -52.41 22.68 -16.98
N THR A 1018 -52.24 21.37 -16.82
CA THR A 1018 -51.92 20.47 -17.95
C THR A 1018 -53.11 19.69 -18.54
N GLU A 1019 -54.35 19.98 -18.13
CA GLU A 1019 -55.57 19.45 -18.78
C GLU A 1019 -56.31 20.47 -19.68
N VAL A 1020 -55.78 21.70 -19.86
CA VAL A 1020 -56.41 22.74 -20.71
C VAL A 1020 -55.43 23.38 -21.73
N LEU A 1021 -54.27 22.77 -21.96
CA LEU A 1021 -53.39 23.05 -23.10
C LEU A 1021 -53.11 21.75 -23.84
#